data_AF-A0A8B8B3N5-F1
#
_entry.id   AF-A0A8B8B3N5-F1
#
_cell.length_a   1.000
_cell.length_b   1.000
_cell.length_c   1.000
_cell.angle_alpha   90.00
_cell.angle_beta   90.00
_cell.angle_gamma   90.00
#
_symmetry.space_group_name_H-M   'P 1'
#
loop_
_entity.id
_entity.type
_entity.pdbx_description
1 polymer ?
#
loop_
_entity_poly.entity_id
_entity_poly.type
_entity_poly.pdbx_seq_one_letter_code
_entity_poly.pdbx_strand_id
1 'polypeptide(L)'
;MECLCGIFFPLEMVGNVMAFFLENMFLIGNVCLFAFCLVINLDRVFFPSEYLESPVVRLQSVPEATYHECVKYKVTIDKLSPNSKIVWWKGSTIIDLNNPKYKASTCDGDNAVLQIDKVTKTDEDIYTVKVYNSVGKEESCSSKKLKVVGDPPNVCLGVSYESQPLKCGYTIILEANINSRPSPLRIQWEKNDKELPKDENKFLIDNVNILKATLTIFNANIGDKGEYSISVTNALGTKKKKIKIEIKENRFICISGPVIVGQSGEIKFQTIYPTHVKISQGKWTRKTKSTCTDLASLKEVSIGNSPDKPMVQNVTITNVQEKGEYQLCLGDMESNKINVFIDGSKNISLEKQGNCLRFYELQTVSTKALRKKLDMAPESFQVIWKKFKKCCKGNAKEFLFPKKPKSPNDLDVSRLYAIFRNVIDLKEPKNGWGRKPSKINTNTADDIERIRIHRNELCHNSSFEMTTDDFNTAVLDLTGAIRRLSMDSPKLTHEISKVLNKVFVDGCEINRMMDEIKQFQKEAEKSEYNLDKLEAEIKASKIEIKENTLDTTKSHDEKKNTNDKSKEIQLQSKQTNEIKNVPERAAEKQDVMKFLDVYDNSVNMLRSCTLAFRTGLLDQGSGICFLRRPLNIEEPVFICKHLSLKIGLTHMDVEKINNTLDIGSQLKSIEFCEHGNYTKARISVSSNASLLVLFDDSDTPHVHNFEELSTDKPLWLVFDLCEPGTYVGLSNVTF
;
A
#
# COMPACT_ATOMS: atom_id res chain seq x y z
N MET A 1 -46.22 -40.75 45.83
CA MET A 1 -47.02 -41.67 45.01
C MET A 1 -46.06 -42.73 44.50
N GLU A 2 -45.87 -43.81 45.27
CA GLU A 2 -46.63 -45.08 45.17
C GLU A 2 -46.27 -45.81 43.86
N CYS A 3 -45.82 -47.07 43.80
CA CYS A 3 -46.10 -48.23 44.64
C CYS A 3 -44.98 -49.30 44.54
N LEU A 4 -44.76 -49.98 45.66
CA LEU A 4 -44.08 -51.27 45.85
C LEU A 4 -45.05 -52.44 45.60
N CYS A 5 -44.52 -53.58 45.16
CA CYS A 5 -44.96 -54.97 45.46
C CYS A 5 -43.85 -55.90 44.89
N GLY A 6 -43.24 -56.88 45.56
CA GLY A 6 -43.53 -57.57 46.82
C GLY A 6 -44.06 -58.98 46.57
N ILE A 7 -43.21 -60.01 46.65
CA ILE A 7 -43.60 -61.42 46.90
C ILE A 7 -42.60 -62.05 47.89
N PHE A 8 -43.14 -62.77 48.88
CA PHE A 8 -42.56 -63.20 50.16
C PHE A 8 -42.40 -64.75 50.25
N PHE A 9 -41.23 -65.24 50.72
CA PHE A 9 -40.94 -66.31 51.74
C PHE A 9 -41.45 -67.77 51.61
N PRO A 10 -40.98 -68.79 52.42
CA PRO A 10 -40.02 -68.79 53.56
C PRO A 10 -38.96 -69.95 53.62
N LEU A 11 -38.04 -69.85 54.62
CA LEU A 11 -37.23 -70.94 55.22
C LEU A 11 -38.06 -71.73 56.26
N GLU A 12 -37.91 -73.07 56.33
CA GLU A 12 -37.42 -73.80 57.54
C GLU A 12 -37.40 -75.34 57.39
N MET A 13 -36.33 -75.93 57.96
CA MET A 13 -36.25 -77.20 58.70
C MET A 13 -35.75 -78.53 58.07
N VAL A 14 -34.85 -79.18 58.86
CA VAL A 14 -34.41 -80.60 58.92
C VAL A 14 -33.29 -80.99 57.92
N GLY A 15 -32.04 -81.31 58.30
CA GLY A 15 -31.54 -81.96 59.51
C GLY A 15 -31.58 -83.48 59.40
N ASN A 16 -30.77 -84.13 58.52
CA ASN A 16 -30.28 -85.53 58.63
C ASN A 16 -29.63 -86.06 57.32
N VAL A 17 -28.43 -85.59 56.97
CA VAL A 17 -27.52 -86.33 56.05
C VAL A 17 -26.06 -86.33 56.55
N MET A 18 -25.79 -85.77 57.73
CA MET A 18 -24.45 -85.75 58.36
C MET A 18 -24.20 -86.92 59.33
N ALA A 19 -24.97 -88.00 59.24
CA ALA A 19 -24.87 -89.14 60.15
C ALA A 19 -24.67 -90.51 59.46
N PHE A 20 -24.35 -90.53 58.15
CA PHE A 20 -24.13 -91.79 57.42
C PHE A 20 -22.69 -92.00 56.90
N PHE A 21 -21.78 -91.05 57.15
CA PHE A 21 -20.40 -91.12 56.65
C PHE A 21 -19.32 -91.29 57.73
N LEU A 22 -19.70 -91.54 58.99
CA LEU A 22 -18.76 -91.62 60.12
C LEU A 22 -18.60 -93.01 60.77
N GLU A 23 -19.06 -94.07 60.13
CA GLU A 23 -18.74 -95.44 60.55
C GLU A 23 -18.44 -96.31 59.33
N ASN A 24 -17.20 -96.23 58.82
CA ASN A 24 -16.47 -97.38 58.29
C ASN A 24 -15.04 -96.95 57.89
N MET A 25 -14.12 -97.21 58.82
CA MET A 25 -12.75 -97.70 58.63
C MET A 25 -11.89 -97.05 57.53
N PHE A 26 -10.83 -96.33 57.90
CA PHE A 26 -9.52 -96.96 58.20
C PHE A 26 -9.15 -98.09 57.24
N LEU A 27 -8.83 -97.75 55.99
CA LEU A 27 -7.70 -98.27 55.22
C LEU A 27 -7.63 -97.47 53.90
N ILE A 28 -6.67 -96.55 53.81
CA ILE A 28 -6.02 -95.92 52.63
C ILE A 28 -5.44 -94.59 53.14
N GLY A 29 -4.37 -94.72 53.92
CA GLY A 29 -3.43 -93.63 54.13
C GLY A 29 -2.56 -93.48 52.88
N ASN A 30 -2.15 -92.24 52.58
CA ASN A 30 -1.03 -91.85 51.71
C ASN A 30 -1.26 -91.58 50.21
N VAL A 31 -2.47 -91.18 49.77
CA VAL A 31 -2.60 -90.48 48.46
C VAL A 31 -3.29 -89.11 48.55
N CYS A 32 -4.12 -88.85 49.57
CA CYS A 32 -4.85 -87.57 49.67
C CYS A 32 -4.11 -86.42 50.36
N LEU A 33 -2.92 -86.63 50.94
CA LEU A 33 -2.17 -85.56 51.60
C LEU A 33 -1.41 -84.64 50.61
N PHE A 34 -1.18 -85.09 49.37
CA PHE A 34 -0.62 -84.24 48.31
C PHE A 34 -1.68 -83.39 47.58
N ALA A 35 -2.96 -83.79 47.61
CA ALA A 35 -4.04 -83.03 46.99
C ALA A 35 -4.54 -81.86 47.86
N PHE A 36 -4.41 -81.95 49.19
CA PHE A 36 -4.85 -80.88 50.10
C PHE A 36 -3.87 -79.70 50.21
N CYS A 37 -2.59 -79.90 49.89
CA CYS A 37 -1.60 -78.81 49.83
C CYS A 37 -1.63 -78.02 48.51
N LEU A 38 -2.32 -78.50 47.46
CA LEU A 38 -2.48 -77.74 46.21
C LEU A 38 -3.74 -76.84 46.21
N VAL A 39 -4.73 -77.13 47.05
CA VAL A 39 -6.00 -76.36 47.10
C VAL A 39 -5.94 -75.21 48.12
N ILE A 40 -5.08 -75.28 49.15
CA ILE A 40 -4.93 -74.19 50.14
C ILE A 40 -3.84 -73.16 49.74
N ASN A 41 -3.19 -73.33 48.59
CA ASN A 41 -2.20 -72.37 48.05
C ASN A 41 -2.68 -71.60 46.81
N LEU A 42 -4.00 -71.56 46.55
CA LEU A 42 -4.59 -70.73 45.49
C LEU A 42 -5.38 -69.52 45.99
N ASP A 43 -5.58 -69.37 47.31
CA ASP A 43 -6.24 -68.18 47.90
C ASP A 43 -5.25 -67.09 48.39
N ARG A 44 -3.98 -67.17 47.99
CA ARG A 44 -2.98 -66.12 48.25
C ARG A 44 -2.11 -65.76 47.06
N VAL A 45 -2.68 -65.77 45.85
CA VAL A 45 -2.23 -64.80 44.83
C VAL A 45 -3.03 -63.53 45.07
N PHE A 46 -2.48 -62.65 45.91
CA PHE A 46 -2.81 -61.23 45.87
C PHE A 46 -2.53 -60.76 44.44
N PHE A 47 -3.54 -60.79 43.56
CA PHE A 47 -3.62 -59.74 42.57
C PHE A 47 -3.87 -58.47 43.40
N PRO A 48 -3.02 -57.45 43.35
CA PRO A 48 -3.45 -56.17 43.87
C PRO A 48 -4.72 -55.85 43.11
N SER A 49 -5.85 -55.77 43.83
CA SER A 49 -6.96 -54.93 43.41
C SER A 49 -6.43 -53.49 43.48
N GLU A 50 -5.48 -53.15 42.61
CA GLU A 50 -5.49 -51.84 42.01
C GLU A 50 -6.90 -51.76 41.43
N TYR A 51 -7.74 -50.95 42.08
CA TYR A 51 -8.89 -50.40 41.43
C TYR A 51 -8.36 -49.78 40.13
N LEU A 52 -8.39 -50.53 39.02
CA LEU A 52 -8.19 -49.98 37.70
C LEU A 52 -9.34 -49.01 37.53
N GLU A 53 -9.11 -47.76 37.90
CA GLU A 53 -10.08 -46.71 37.72
C GLU A 53 -10.41 -46.66 36.23
N SER A 54 -11.69 -46.81 35.90
CA SER A 54 -12.15 -46.85 34.52
C SER A 54 -11.65 -45.62 33.75
N PRO A 55 -11.24 -45.78 32.48
CA PRO A 55 -10.73 -44.67 31.69
C PRO A 55 -11.75 -43.55 31.60
N VAL A 56 -11.32 -42.30 31.75
CA VAL A 56 -12.19 -41.12 31.61
C VAL A 56 -11.91 -40.47 30.27
N VAL A 57 -12.85 -40.63 29.35
CA VAL A 57 -12.71 -40.13 27.98
C VAL A 57 -13.35 -38.75 27.85
N ARG A 58 -12.56 -37.75 27.47
CA ARG A 58 -13.04 -36.39 27.21
C ARG A 58 -12.80 -36.02 25.76
N LEU A 59 -13.90 -35.93 25.00
CA LEU A 59 -13.89 -35.47 23.62
C LEU A 59 -14.04 -33.94 23.56
N GLN A 60 -13.08 -33.26 22.93
CA GLN A 60 -13.15 -31.82 22.71
C GLN A 60 -14.35 -31.46 21.84
N SER A 61 -15.07 -30.38 22.20
CA SER A 61 -16.23 -29.95 21.44
C SER A 61 -15.83 -29.16 20.19
N VAL A 62 -16.32 -29.61 19.03
CA VAL A 62 -16.35 -28.81 17.79
C VAL A 62 -17.82 -28.63 17.43
N PRO A 63 -18.48 -27.55 17.87
CA PRO A 63 -19.94 -27.42 17.75
C PRO A 63 -20.40 -27.19 16.29
N GLU A 64 -19.53 -26.64 15.44
CA GLU A 64 -19.85 -26.25 14.08
C GLU A 64 -18.60 -26.29 13.19
N ALA A 65 -18.80 -26.63 11.92
CA ALA A 65 -17.78 -26.57 10.87
C ALA A 65 -18.37 -26.00 9.58
N THR A 66 -17.60 -25.17 8.89
CA THR A 66 -17.99 -24.66 7.57
C THR A 66 -17.82 -25.76 6.52
N TYR A 67 -18.69 -25.77 5.52
CA TYR A 67 -18.59 -26.69 4.39
C TYR A 67 -17.18 -26.65 3.75
N HIS A 68 -16.62 -27.82 3.47
CA HIS A 68 -15.24 -28.10 3.02
C HIS A 68 -14.10 -27.78 4.00
N GLU A 69 -14.37 -27.37 5.24
CA GLU A 69 -13.31 -27.28 6.26
C GLU A 69 -12.81 -28.66 6.72
N CYS A 70 -11.67 -28.64 7.42
CA CYS A 70 -11.12 -29.78 8.14
C CYS A 70 -11.52 -29.67 9.62
N VAL A 71 -12.12 -30.72 10.16
CA VAL A 71 -12.51 -30.81 11.58
C VAL A 71 -11.59 -31.78 12.31
N LYS A 72 -11.11 -31.39 13.49
CA LYS A 72 -10.31 -32.28 14.35
C LYS A 72 -10.95 -32.41 15.72
N TYR A 73 -11.31 -33.63 16.07
CA TYR A 73 -11.75 -34.04 17.38
C TYR A 73 -10.56 -34.57 18.16
N LYS A 74 -10.05 -33.78 19.12
CA LYS A 74 -9.01 -34.24 20.06
C LYS A 74 -9.66 -34.90 21.26
N VAL A 75 -9.09 -36.02 21.69
CA VAL A 75 -9.52 -36.75 22.89
C VAL A 75 -8.39 -36.76 23.90
N THR A 76 -8.76 -36.60 25.16
CA THR A 76 -7.90 -36.90 26.30
C THR A 76 -8.49 -38.09 27.04
N ILE A 77 -7.71 -39.13 27.27
CA ILE A 77 -8.12 -40.32 28.00
C ILE A 77 -7.26 -40.46 29.25
N ASP A 78 -7.83 -40.15 30.41
CA ASP A 78 -7.15 -40.39 31.67
C ASP A 78 -7.19 -41.89 31.98
N LYS A 79 -6.07 -42.45 32.49
CA LYS A 79 -5.98 -43.83 33.00
C LYS A 79 -6.23 -44.90 31.94
N LEU A 80 -5.76 -44.65 30.71
CA LEU A 80 -5.81 -45.62 29.62
C LEU A 80 -4.91 -46.83 29.91
N SER A 81 -5.48 -48.04 29.84
CA SER A 81 -4.72 -49.28 30.06
C SER A 81 -3.90 -49.67 28.82
N PRO A 82 -2.69 -50.28 28.95
CA PRO A 82 -1.77 -50.55 27.84
C PRO A 82 -2.30 -51.38 26.66
N ASN A 83 -3.37 -52.15 26.87
CA ASN A 83 -3.99 -53.02 25.85
C ASN A 83 -5.41 -52.55 25.47
N SER A 84 -5.75 -51.30 25.74
CA SER A 84 -7.07 -50.75 25.40
C SER A 84 -7.16 -50.44 23.91
N LYS A 85 -8.32 -50.66 23.32
CA LYS A 85 -8.62 -50.34 21.92
C LYS A 85 -9.54 -49.12 21.84
N ILE A 86 -9.13 -48.11 21.06
CA ILE A 86 -9.90 -46.90 20.80
C ILE A 86 -10.62 -47.03 19.46
N VAL A 87 -11.93 -46.79 19.45
CA VAL A 87 -12.76 -46.91 18.24
C VAL A 87 -13.62 -45.67 18.07
N TRP A 88 -13.64 -45.13 16.86
CA TRP A 88 -14.42 -43.97 16.47
C TRP A 88 -15.72 -44.38 15.76
N TRP A 89 -16.80 -43.70 16.11
CA TRP A 89 -18.14 -43.92 15.57
C TRP A 89 -18.72 -42.62 15.04
N LYS A 90 -19.47 -42.73 13.95
CA LYS A 90 -20.34 -41.69 13.39
C LYS A 90 -21.78 -42.20 13.43
N GLY A 91 -22.63 -41.56 14.22
CA GLY A 91 -23.97 -42.05 14.53
C GLY A 91 -23.87 -43.47 15.12
N SER A 92 -24.42 -44.45 14.41
CA SER A 92 -24.37 -45.87 14.78
C SER A 92 -23.34 -46.70 13.99
N THR A 93 -22.46 -46.07 13.21
CA THR A 93 -21.51 -46.76 12.32
C THR A 93 -20.06 -46.56 12.78
N ILE A 94 -19.25 -47.61 12.70
CA ILE A 94 -17.80 -47.52 12.97
C ILE A 94 -17.13 -46.77 11.80
N ILE A 95 -16.26 -45.83 12.12
CA ILE A 95 -15.47 -45.09 11.14
C ILE A 95 -14.30 -45.95 10.67
N ASP A 96 -14.20 -46.17 9.37
CA ASP A 96 -13.01 -46.76 8.74
C ASP A 96 -11.93 -45.69 8.56
N LEU A 97 -10.87 -45.76 9.37
CA LEU A 97 -9.76 -44.81 9.33
C LEU A 97 -8.89 -44.94 8.06
N ASN A 98 -9.04 -46.01 7.27
CA ASN A 98 -8.39 -46.14 5.96
C ASN A 98 -9.05 -45.27 4.89
N ASN A 99 -10.28 -44.79 5.13
CA ASN A 99 -10.96 -43.89 4.21
C ASN A 99 -10.14 -42.59 4.08
N PRO A 100 -9.85 -42.10 2.85
CA PRO A 100 -9.11 -40.87 2.62
C PRO A 100 -9.62 -39.66 3.41
N LYS A 101 -10.92 -39.62 3.72
CA LYS A 101 -11.57 -38.57 4.51
C LYS A 101 -11.11 -38.51 5.97
N TYR A 102 -10.67 -39.64 6.53
CA TYR A 102 -10.25 -39.79 7.93
C TYR A 102 -8.78 -40.16 8.08
N LYS A 103 -8.02 -40.22 6.97
CA LYS A 103 -6.66 -40.77 6.91
C LYS A 103 -5.64 -40.12 7.87
N ALA A 104 -5.89 -38.87 8.27
CA ALA A 104 -5.03 -38.13 9.20
C ALA A 104 -5.40 -38.34 10.69
N SER A 105 -6.28 -39.29 11.00
CA SER A 105 -6.69 -39.61 12.37
C SER A 105 -5.68 -40.52 13.06
N THR A 106 -5.57 -40.38 14.39
CA THR A 106 -4.75 -41.23 15.26
C THR A 106 -5.63 -41.94 16.28
N CYS A 107 -5.34 -43.21 16.54
CA CYS A 107 -6.01 -44.03 17.56
C CYS A 107 -5.05 -44.58 18.61
N ASP A 108 -3.79 -44.14 18.59
CA ASP A 108 -2.72 -44.71 19.41
C ASP A 108 -2.46 -43.80 20.61
N GLY A 109 -2.68 -44.34 21.81
CA GLY A 109 -2.39 -43.66 23.08
C GLY A 109 -3.54 -42.83 23.66
N ASP A 110 -3.21 -42.09 24.71
CA ASP A 110 -4.12 -41.26 25.52
C ASP A 110 -4.57 -39.95 24.84
N ASN A 111 -3.97 -39.62 23.69
CA ASN A 111 -4.21 -38.39 22.91
C ASN A 111 -4.72 -38.68 21.47
N ALA A 112 -5.69 -39.60 21.34
CA ALA A 112 -6.29 -39.94 20.04
C ALA A 112 -6.97 -38.73 19.37
N VAL A 113 -6.89 -38.66 18.04
CA VAL A 113 -7.46 -37.57 17.23
C VAL A 113 -8.26 -38.14 16.06
N LEU A 114 -9.51 -37.71 15.90
CA LEU A 114 -10.27 -37.94 14.66
C LEU A 114 -10.20 -36.69 13.79
N GLN A 115 -9.64 -36.80 12.59
CA GLN A 115 -9.66 -35.73 11.59
C GLN A 115 -10.67 -36.07 10.49
N ILE A 116 -11.49 -35.09 10.11
CA ILE A 116 -12.48 -35.19 9.04
C ILE A 116 -12.14 -34.12 8.00
N ASP A 117 -11.63 -34.54 6.85
CA ASP A 117 -11.26 -33.62 5.78
C ASP A 117 -12.44 -33.32 4.85
N LYS A 118 -12.50 -32.06 4.38
CA LYS A 118 -13.51 -31.56 3.43
C LYS A 118 -14.93 -31.93 3.86
N VAL A 119 -15.32 -31.46 5.05
CA VAL A 119 -16.64 -31.70 5.65
C VAL A 119 -17.76 -31.26 4.71
N THR A 120 -18.83 -32.04 4.62
CA THR A 120 -20.02 -31.77 3.81
C THR A 120 -21.27 -32.00 4.65
N LYS A 121 -22.45 -31.66 4.14
CA LYS A 121 -23.70 -31.84 4.90
C LYS A 121 -23.96 -33.29 5.34
N THR A 122 -23.43 -34.27 4.62
CA THR A 122 -23.55 -35.69 5.00
C THR A 122 -22.71 -36.07 6.21
N ASP A 123 -21.77 -35.21 6.65
CA ASP A 123 -20.93 -35.43 7.82
C ASP A 123 -21.52 -34.82 9.10
N GLU A 124 -22.65 -34.12 8.99
CA GLU A 124 -23.41 -33.65 10.15
C GLU A 124 -24.00 -34.85 10.91
N ASP A 125 -23.36 -35.20 12.02
CA ASP A 125 -23.74 -36.34 12.84
C ASP A 125 -23.16 -36.23 14.26
N ILE A 126 -23.44 -37.23 15.10
CA ILE A 126 -22.82 -37.41 16.41
C ILE A 126 -21.58 -38.29 16.24
N TYR A 127 -20.43 -37.76 16.64
CA TYR A 127 -19.16 -38.47 16.68
C TYR A 127 -18.89 -38.97 18.09
N THR A 128 -18.67 -40.27 18.22
CA THR A 128 -18.45 -40.94 19.51
C THR A 128 -17.11 -41.66 19.50
N VAL A 129 -16.30 -41.39 20.53
CA VAL A 129 -15.12 -42.20 20.84
C VAL A 129 -15.48 -43.22 21.91
N LYS A 130 -15.11 -44.47 21.70
CA LYS A 130 -15.31 -45.58 22.64
C LYS A 130 -13.98 -46.26 22.95
N VAL A 131 -13.76 -46.54 24.23
CA VAL A 131 -12.59 -47.28 24.73
C VAL A 131 -13.04 -48.67 25.17
N TYR A 132 -12.37 -49.69 24.64
CA TYR A 132 -12.59 -51.09 24.96
C TYR A 132 -11.35 -51.66 25.63
N ASN A 133 -11.52 -52.52 26.63
CA ASN A 133 -10.40 -53.25 27.20
C ASN A 133 -9.97 -54.46 26.36
N SER A 134 -8.96 -55.17 26.85
CA SER A 134 -8.37 -56.35 26.21
C SER A 134 -9.36 -57.50 25.97
N VAL A 135 -10.46 -57.56 26.73
CA VAL A 135 -11.53 -58.57 26.56
C VAL A 135 -12.70 -58.06 25.71
N GLY A 136 -12.61 -56.84 25.17
CA GLY A 136 -13.60 -56.25 24.26
C GLY A 136 -14.82 -55.63 24.96
N LYS A 137 -14.80 -55.43 26.28
CA LYS A 137 -15.85 -54.72 27.01
C LYS A 137 -15.65 -53.21 26.88
N GLU A 138 -16.72 -52.47 26.56
CA GLU A 138 -16.72 -51.01 26.57
C GLU A 138 -16.53 -50.50 28.01
N GLU A 139 -15.50 -49.69 28.25
CA GLU A 139 -15.20 -49.13 29.57
C GLU A 139 -15.60 -47.67 29.71
N SER A 140 -15.59 -46.92 28.60
CA SER A 140 -15.89 -45.49 28.60
C SER A 140 -16.20 -45.00 27.19
N CYS A 141 -17.03 -43.96 27.09
CA CYS A 141 -17.32 -43.30 25.83
C CYS A 141 -17.60 -41.81 26.02
N SER A 142 -17.40 -41.05 24.94
CA SER A 142 -17.70 -39.62 24.90
C SER A 142 -18.20 -39.24 23.52
N SER A 143 -19.24 -38.40 23.45
CA SER A 143 -19.94 -38.05 22.20
C SER A 143 -20.07 -36.55 22.02
N LYS A 144 -19.89 -36.07 20.78
CA LYS A 144 -20.12 -34.68 20.38
C LYS A 144 -20.81 -34.61 19.03
N LYS A 145 -21.73 -33.65 18.88
CA LYS A 145 -22.42 -33.39 17.61
C LYS A 145 -21.60 -32.43 16.75
N LEU A 146 -21.40 -32.78 15.49
CA LEU A 146 -20.91 -31.88 14.46
C LEU A 146 -22.09 -31.25 13.73
N LYS A 147 -22.14 -29.92 13.63
CA LYS A 147 -23.07 -29.22 12.75
C LYS A 147 -22.31 -28.66 11.55
N VAL A 148 -22.84 -28.82 10.34
CA VAL A 148 -22.20 -28.31 9.12
C VAL A 148 -22.98 -27.12 8.58
N VAL A 149 -22.30 -25.99 8.43
CA VAL A 149 -22.89 -24.72 7.98
C VAL A 149 -22.26 -24.21 6.69
N GLY A 150 -22.99 -23.33 6.02
CA GLY A 150 -22.53 -22.59 4.86
C GLY A 150 -23.71 -22.22 3.97
N ASP A 151 -23.54 -21.16 3.20
CA ASP A 151 -24.51 -20.63 2.26
C ASP A 151 -23.81 -20.27 0.93
N PRO A 152 -24.54 -20.20 -0.21
CA PRO A 152 -24.02 -19.58 -1.42
C PRO A 152 -23.58 -18.12 -1.17
N PRO A 153 -22.67 -17.57 -1.98
CA PRO A 153 -22.15 -16.22 -1.74
C PRO A 153 -23.25 -15.16 -1.79
N ASN A 154 -23.14 -14.16 -0.92
CA ASN A 154 -23.92 -12.94 -1.01
C ASN A 154 -23.01 -11.78 -1.46
N VAL A 155 -23.49 -10.99 -2.42
CA VAL A 155 -22.71 -9.93 -3.06
C VAL A 155 -23.49 -8.63 -3.04
N CYS A 156 -22.86 -7.58 -2.53
CA CYS A 156 -23.33 -6.21 -2.58
C CYS A 156 -22.43 -5.42 -3.55
N LEU A 157 -22.95 -5.10 -4.74
CA LEU A 157 -22.22 -4.38 -5.78
C LEU A 157 -22.66 -2.90 -5.83
N GLY A 158 -21.70 -1.99 -5.85
CA GLY A 158 -21.93 -0.56 -5.94
C GLY A 158 -20.85 0.18 -6.72
N VAL A 159 -21.07 1.48 -6.94
CA VAL A 159 -20.06 2.41 -7.44
C VAL A 159 -19.36 3.02 -6.23
N SER A 160 -18.02 2.97 -6.19
CA SER A 160 -17.26 3.63 -5.13
C SER A 160 -17.53 5.14 -5.15
N TYR A 161 -17.63 5.76 -3.98
CA TYR A 161 -17.85 7.20 -3.81
C TYR A 161 -16.77 8.04 -4.51
N GLU A 162 -15.56 7.49 -4.69
CA GLU A 162 -14.46 8.15 -5.39
C GLU A 162 -14.69 8.34 -6.88
N SER A 163 -15.56 7.52 -7.47
CA SER A 163 -15.85 7.49 -8.90
C SER A 163 -16.72 8.66 -9.36
N GLN A 164 -17.25 9.45 -8.43
CA GLN A 164 -18.16 10.54 -8.75
C GLN A 164 -17.39 11.82 -9.15
N PRO A 165 -17.81 12.53 -10.21
CA PRO A 165 -18.91 12.21 -11.12
C PRO A 165 -18.56 11.15 -12.19
N LEU A 166 -19.55 10.36 -12.60
CA LEU A 166 -19.43 9.42 -13.72
C LEU A 166 -19.42 10.14 -15.07
N LYS A 167 -18.26 10.68 -15.46
CA LYS A 167 -18.04 11.47 -16.69
C LYS A 167 -16.87 10.96 -17.52
N CYS A 168 -16.85 11.33 -18.80
CA CYS A 168 -15.72 11.02 -19.67
C CYS A 168 -14.40 11.60 -19.12
N GLY A 169 -13.32 10.84 -19.20
CA GLY A 169 -12.00 11.21 -18.67
C GLY A 169 -11.80 10.96 -17.18
N TYR A 170 -12.82 10.45 -16.46
CA TYR A 170 -12.69 10.08 -15.05
C TYR A 170 -12.35 8.59 -14.90
N THR A 171 -11.84 8.23 -13.73
CA THR A 171 -11.69 6.83 -13.31
C THR A 171 -12.97 6.39 -12.59
N ILE A 172 -13.55 5.26 -13.00
CA ILE A 172 -14.72 4.66 -12.36
C ILE A 172 -14.29 3.40 -11.64
N ILE A 173 -14.66 3.25 -10.38
CA ILE A 173 -14.34 2.08 -9.54
C ILE A 173 -15.67 1.44 -9.11
N LEU A 174 -15.89 0.21 -9.53
CA LEU A 174 -16.97 -0.64 -9.04
C LEU A 174 -16.43 -1.48 -7.89
N GLU A 175 -17.21 -1.56 -6.82
CA GLU A 175 -16.81 -2.22 -5.58
C GLU A 175 -17.86 -3.26 -5.20
N ALA A 176 -17.40 -4.49 -4.94
CA ALA A 176 -18.22 -5.61 -4.53
C ALA A 176 -17.81 -6.08 -3.13
N ASN A 177 -18.69 -5.86 -2.16
CA ASN A 177 -18.57 -6.43 -0.82
C ASN A 177 -19.19 -7.83 -0.82
N ILE A 178 -18.39 -8.85 -0.53
CA ILE A 178 -18.73 -10.25 -0.66
C ILE A 178 -18.77 -10.88 0.74
N ASN A 179 -19.92 -11.43 1.11
CA ASN A 179 -20.07 -12.29 2.26
C ASN A 179 -20.21 -13.73 1.77
N SER A 180 -19.25 -14.59 2.11
CA SER A 180 -19.22 -15.97 1.62
C SER A 180 -18.67 -16.89 2.70
N ARG A 181 -19.46 -17.90 3.04
CA ARG A 181 -19.06 -19.04 3.89
C ARG A 181 -19.56 -20.31 3.20
N PRO A 182 -18.70 -21.13 2.57
CA PRO A 182 -17.22 -21.08 2.59
C PRO A 182 -16.62 -19.93 1.79
N SER A 183 -15.30 -19.72 1.91
CA SER A 183 -14.57 -18.69 1.16
C SER A 183 -14.79 -18.79 -0.36
N PRO A 184 -14.83 -17.66 -1.08
CA PRO A 184 -14.98 -17.67 -2.53
C PRO A 184 -13.88 -18.48 -3.22
N LEU A 185 -14.26 -19.31 -4.19
CA LEU A 185 -13.36 -20.10 -5.04
C LEU A 185 -13.06 -19.40 -6.37
N ARG A 186 -14.03 -18.64 -6.90
CA ARG A 186 -13.90 -17.92 -8.18
C ARG A 186 -14.69 -16.62 -8.16
N ILE A 187 -14.09 -15.56 -8.71
CA ILE A 187 -14.71 -14.25 -8.95
C ILE A 187 -14.51 -13.90 -10.43
N GLN A 188 -15.58 -13.51 -11.12
CA GLN A 188 -15.54 -13.13 -12.53
C GLN A 188 -16.33 -11.85 -12.78
N TRP A 189 -15.75 -10.95 -13.56
CA TRP A 189 -16.39 -9.70 -14.00
C TRP A 189 -16.76 -9.75 -15.48
N GLU A 190 -17.89 -9.16 -15.83
CA GLU A 190 -18.43 -9.13 -17.19
C GLU A 190 -19.02 -7.75 -17.51
N LYS A 191 -18.97 -7.37 -18.78
CA LYS A 191 -19.65 -6.18 -19.32
C LYS A 191 -20.62 -6.63 -20.41
N ASN A 192 -21.89 -6.24 -20.28
CA ASN A 192 -22.98 -6.62 -21.18
C ASN A 192 -23.06 -8.14 -21.42
N ASP A 193 -22.98 -8.90 -20.31
CA ASP A 193 -22.96 -10.37 -20.28
C ASP A 193 -21.86 -11.04 -21.13
N LYS A 194 -20.77 -10.32 -21.39
CA LYS A 194 -19.56 -10.83 -22.03
C LYS A 194 -18.36 -10.61 -21.12
N GLU A 195 -17.34 -11.45 -21.27
CA GLU A 195 -16.06 -11.24 -20.59
C GLU A 195 -15.50 -9.84 -20.87
N LEU A 196 -14.89 -9.25 -19.85
CA LEU A 196 -14.23 -7.96 -20.02
C LEU A 196 -13.13 -8.06 -21.08
N PRO A 197 -12.95 -7.01 -21.92
CA PRO A 197 -11.80 -6.94 -22.81
C PRO A 197 -10.50 -7.05 -22.01
N LYS A 198 -9.53 -7.81 -22.55
CA LYS A 198 -8.18 -7.93 -21.97
C LYS A 198 -7.36 -6.68 -22.29
N ASP A 199 -7.67 -5.60 -21.60
CA ASP A 199 -6.94 -4.32 -21.67
C ASP A 199 -6.67 -3.82 -20.25
N GLU A 200 -5.50 -4.15 -19.71
CA GLU A 200 -5.08 -3.80 -18.34
C GLU A 200 -4.86 -2.29 -18.15
N ASN A 201 -4.67 -1.54 -19.24
CA ASN A 201 -4.61 -0.09 -19.18
C ASN A 201 -5.99 0.54 -19.05
N LYS A 202 -7.04 -0.19 -19.42
CA LYS A 202 -8.44 0.25 -19.36
C LYS A 202 -9.19 -0.32 -18.17
N PHE A 203 -9.11 -1.63 -17.96
CA PHE A 203 -9.81 -2.38 -16.92
C PHE A 203 -8.79 -3.03 -15.98
N LEU A 204 -8.85 -2.71 -14.69
CA LEU A 204 -8.06 -3.38 -13.66
C LEU A 204 -8.99 -4.06 -12.66
N ILE A 205 -8.86 -5.37 -12.52
CA ILE A 205 -9.53 -6.16 -11.49
C ILE A 205 -8.55 -6.31 -10.32
N ASP A 206 -8.97 -5.90 -9.13
CA ASP A 206 -8.23 -6.13 -7.90
C ASP A 206 -9.06 -7.00 -6.95
N ASN A 207 -8.56 -8.21 -6.72
CA ASN A 207 -9.14 -9.21 -5.82
C ASN A 207 -8.15 -9.61 -4.71
N VAL A 208 -7.15 -8.79 -4.39
CA VAL A 208 -6.19 -9.09 -3.30
C VAL A 208 -6.94 -9.36 -1.99
N ASN A 209 -7.97 -8.56 -1.72
CA ASN A 209 -8.99 -8.89 -0.74
C ASN A 209 -10.21 -9.48 -1.45
N ILE A 210 -10.31 -10.82 -1.50
CA ILE A 210 -11.42 -11.53 -2.18
C ILE A 210 -12.81 -11.22 -1.60
N LEU A 211 -12.89 -10.65 -0.39
CA LEU A 211 -14.15 -10.22 0.23
C LEU A 211 -14.54 -8.78 -0.15
N LYS A 212 -13.61 -8.04 -0.77
CA LYS A 212 -13.77 -6.66 -1.26
C LYS A 212 -13.18 -6.53 -2.66
N ALA A 213 -13.80 -7.21 -3.62
CA ALA A 213 -13.35 -7.22 -5.01
C ALA A 213 -13.67 -5.89 -5.70
N THR A 214 -12.76 -5.39 -6.55
CA THR A 214 -12.98 -4.14 -7.30
C THR A 214 -12.68 -4.29 -8.79
N LEU A 215 -13.41 -3.52 -9.59
CA LEU A 215 -13.15 -3.31 -11.01
C LEU A 215 -12.96 -1.81 -11.25
N THR A 216 -11.76 -1.43 -11.70
CA THR A 216 -11.43 -0.06 -12.07
C THR A 216 -11.46 0.11 -13.59
N ILE A 217 -12.17 1.13 -14.05
CA ILE A 217 -12.27 1.57 -15.45
C ILE A 217 -11.54 2.91 -15.56
N PHE A 218 -10.34 2.91 -16.13
CA PHE A 218 -9.53 4.12 -16.29
C PHE A 218 -10.00 4.96 -17.48
N ASN A 219 -9.87 6.29 -17.39
CA ASN A 219 -10.15 7.22 -18.48
C ASN A 219 -11.47 6.89 -19.22
N ALA A 220 -12.57 6.85 -18.47
CA ALA A 220 -13.89 6.46 -18.93
C ALA A 220 -14.31 7.24 -20.19
N ASN A 221 -15.00 6.60 -21.12
CA ASN A 221 -15.55 7.20 -22.33
C ASN A 221 -16.97 6.68 -22.58
N ILE A 222 -17.65 7.23 -23.59
CA ILE A 222 -19.05 6.89 -23.90
C ILE A 222 -19.21 5.38 -24.23
N GLY A 223 -18.20 4.76 -24.85
CA GLY A 223 -18.21 3.33 -25.16
C GLY A 223 -18.09 2.43 -23.93
N ASP A 224 -17.69 2.97 -22.78
CA ASP A 224 -17.67 2.23 -21.50
C ASP A 224 -19.04 2.13 -20.83
N LYS A 225 -20.04 2.86 -21.32
CA LYS A 225 -21.42 2.70 -20.88
C LYS A 225 -21.88 1.25 -21.04
N GLY A 226 -22.64 0.75 -20.08
CA GLY A 226 -23.19 -0.59 -20.15
C GLY A 226 -23.62 -1.15 -18.80
N GLU A 227 -24.01 -2.42 -18.82
CA GLU A 227 -24.31 -3.20 -17.62
C GLU A 227 -23.08 -4.01 -17.23
N TYR A 228 -22.55 -3.75 -16.05
CA TYR A 228 -21.43 -4.48 -15.48
C TYR A 228 -21.96 -5.51 -14.48
N SER A 229 -21.30 -6.66 -14.40
CA SER A 229 -21.70 -7.69 -13.45
C SER A 229 -20.51 -8.43 -12.85
N ILE A 230 -20.72 -8.92 -11.63
CA ILE A 230 -19.80 -9.77 -10.90
C ILE A 230 -20.49 -11.09 -10.57
N SER A 231 -19.82 -12.20 -10.85
CA SER A 231 -20.23 -13.56 -10.50
C SER A 231 -19.24 -14.13 -9.50
N VAL A 232 -19.73 -14.50 -8.31
CA VAL A 232 -18.92 -15.07 -7.22
C VAL A 232 -19.38 -16.50 -6.94
N THR A 233 -18.44 -17.44 -6.91
CA THR A 233 -18.71 -18.87 -6.70
C THR A 233 -18.00 -19.37 -5.46
N ASN A 234 -18.70 -20.09 -4.58
CA ASN A 234 -18.12 -20.91 -3.53
C ASN A 234 -18.55 -22.39 -3.70
N ALA A 235 -18.21 -23.24 -2.74
CA ALA A 235 -18.53 -24.66 -2.79
C ALA A 235 -20.04 -24.98 -2.84
N LEU A 236 -20.91 -24.04 -2.46
CA LEU A 236 -22.35 -24.21 -2.35
C LEU A 236 -23.13 -23.54 -3.49
N GLY A 237 -22.47 -22.77 -4.36
CA GLY A 237 -23.08 -22.22 -5.57
C GLY A 237 -22.48 -20.90 -6.03
N THR A 238 -23.15 -20.29 -7.01
CA THR A 238 -22.74 -19.04 -7.65
C THR A 238 -23.80 -17.96 -7.49
N LYS A 239 -23.38 -16.74 -7.17
CA LYS A 239 -24.25 -15.56 -7.16
C LYS A 239 -23.74 -14.50 -8.12
N LYS A 240 -24.62 -14.01 -8.99
CA LYS A 240 -24.36 -12.91 -9.92
C LYS A 240 -25.10 -11.64 -9.46
N LYS A 241 -24.42 -10.50 -9.51
CA LYS A 241 -25.00 -9.16 -9.32
C LYS A 241 -24.61 -8.24 -10.45
N LYS A 242 -25.52 -7.36 -10.84
CA LYS A 242 -25.36 -6.43 -11.96
C LYS A 242 -25.57 -4.98 -11.52
N ILE A 243 -24.92 -4.05 -12.22
CA ILE A 243 -25.08 -2.61 -12.06
C ILE A 243 -24.97 -1.93 -13.42
N LYS A 244 -25.88 -0.98 -13.69
CA LYS A 244 -25.87 -0.18 -14.92
C LYS A 244 -25.03 1.07 -14.72
N ILE A 245 -24.03 1.28 -15.57
CA ILE A 245 -23.16 2.45 -15.54
C ILE A 245 -23.50 3.37 -16.70
N GLU A 246 -23.92 4.58 -16.35
CA GLU A 246 -24.17 5.68 -17.27
C GLU A 246 -23.00 6.67 -17.16
N ILE A 247 -22.42 7.05 -18.29
CA ILE A 247 -21.27 7.96 -18.35
C ILE A 247 -21.71 9.21 -19.10
N LYS A 248 -21.62 10.35 -18.42
CA LYS A 248 -21.94 11.65 -19.02
C LYS A 248 -20.76 12.18 -19.83
N GLU A 249 -21.06 13.00 -20.82
CA GLU A 249 -20.04 13.75 -21.54
C GLU A 249 -19.30 14.70 -20.58
N ASN A 250 -18.01 14.87 -20.83
CA ASN A 250 -17.20 15.86 -20.15
C ASN A 250 -17.21 17.14 -20.98
N ARG A 251 -17.87 18.19 -20.48
CA ARG A 251 -18.03 19.46 -21.20
C ARG A 251 -17.00 20.52 -20.79
N PHE A 252 -15.86 20.12 -20.27
CA PHE A 252 -14.84 21.03 -19.77
C PHE A 252 -13.84 21.43 -20.86
N ILE A 253 -13.70 22.73 -21.10
CA ILE A 253 -12.63 23.34 -21.89
C ILE A 253 -11.98 24.40 -21.03
N CYS A 254 -10.65 24.43 -21.02
CA CYS A 254 -9.89 25.45 -20.33
C CYS A 254 -8.71 25.89 -21.20
N ILE A 255 -8.53 27.20 -21.30
CA ILE A 255 -7.38 27.84 -21.91
C ILE A 255 -6.49 28.41 -20.81
N SER A 256 -5.18 28.31 -21.00
CA SER A 256 -4.14 28.94 -20.20
C SER A 256 -3.21 29.73 -21.12
N GLY A 257 -2.69 30.85 -20.62
CA GLY A 257 -1.75 31.68 -21.35
C GLY A 257 -1.28 32.90 -20.55
N PRO A 258 -0.44 33.75 -21.17
CA PRO A 258 0.00 34.98 -20.55
C PRO A 258 -1.18 35.96 -20.44
N VAL A 259 -1.18 36.81 -19.42
CA VAL A 259 -2.10 37.97 -19.31
C VAL A 259 -1.41 39.27 -19.65
N ILE A 260 -0.08 39.28 -19.66
CA ILE A 260 0.76 40.41 -20.02
C ILE A 260 1.78 39.86 -21.01
N VAL A 261 1.97 40.54 -22.12
CA VAL A 261 3.02 40.21 -23.10
C VAL A 261 3.96 41.38 -23.30
N GLY A 262 5.25 41.07 -23.37
CA GLY A 262 6.31 42.05 -23.60
C GLY A 262 6.37 42.54 -25.06
N GLN A 263 7.44 43.30 -25.37
CA GLN A 263 7.61 43.99 -26.66
C GLN A 263 7.63 43.09 -27.91
N SER A 264 7.91 41.79 -27.78
CA SER A 264 7.82 40.84 -28.89
C SER A 264 6.38 40.58 -29.35
N GLY A 265 5.38 40.85 -28.48
CA GLY A 265 3.96 40.64 -28.78
C GLY A 265 3.59 39.19 -29.09
N GLU A 266 4.34 38.20 -28.58
CA GLU A 266 4.03 36.78 -28.75
C GLU A 266 3.08 36.29 -27.64
N ILE A 267 1.95 35.70 -28.02
CA ILE A 267 1.01 35.05 -27.10
C ILE A 267 1.04 33.55 -27.36
N LYS A 268 1.30 32.75 -26.31
CA LYS A 268 1.19 31.29 -26.36
C LYS A 268 0.06 30.81 -25.45
N PHE A 269 -1.04 30.38 -26.06
CA PHE A 269 -2.11 29.68 -25.36
C PHE A 269 -1.92 28.17 -25.44
N GLN A 270 -2.26 27.51 -24.35
CA GLN A 270 -2.47 26.07 -24.33
C GLN A 270 -3.88 25.78 -23.84
N THR A 271 -4.48 24.73 -24.40
CA THR A 271 -5.87 24.36 -24.10
C THR A 271 -5.95 22.89 -23.76
N ILE A 272 -6.74 22.54 -22.75
CA ILE A 272 -7.24 21.16 -22.56
C ILE A 272 -8.71 21.08 -22.95
N TYR A 273 -9.04 20.03 -23.70
CA TYR A 273 -10.41 19.76 -24.14
C TYR A 273 -10.71 18.24 -24.13
N PRO A 274 -11.99 17.86 -24.17
CA PRO A 274 -12.38 16.45 -24.06
C PRO A 274 -12.01 15.64 -25.29
N THR A 275 -11.57 14.41 -25.09
CA THR A 275 -11.12 13.49 -26.16
C THR A 275 -12.17 13.07 -27.17
N HIS A 276 -13.46 13.24 -26.87
CA HIS A 276 -14.56 12.87 -27.77
C HIS A 276 -14.95 14.03 -28.72
N VAL A 277 -14.42 15.23 -28.50
CA VAL A 277 -14.74 16.42 -29.31
C VAL A 277 -13.72 16.59 -30.43
N LYS A 278 -14.19 16.95 -31.63
CA LYS A 278 -13.32 17.27 -32.77
C LYS A 278 -12.86 18.73 -32.68
N ILE A 279 -11.58 18.94 -32.36
CA ILE A 279 -10.99 20.28 -32.22
C ILE A 279 -11.03 21.10 -33.52
N SER A 280 -11.15 20.46 -34.69
CA SER A 280 -11.29 21.15 -35.98
C SER A 280 -12.56 21.99 -36.10
N GLN A 281 -13.54 21.78 -35.21
CA GLN A 281 -14.75 22.60 -35.12
C GLN A 281 -14.59 23.77 -34.13
N GLY A 282 -13.41 23.88 -33.49
CA GLY A 282 -13.10 24.92 -32.52
C GLY A 282 -12.90 26.26 -33.20
N LYS A 283 -13.54 27.28 -32.65
CA LYS A 283 -13.39 28.67 -33.07
C LYS A 283 -12.73 29.47 -31.96
N TRP A 284 -11.54 29.96 -32.26
CA TRP A 284 -10.86 30.92 -31.40
C TRP A 284 -11.33 32.33 -31.74
N THR A 285 -11.78 33.06 -30.73
CA THR A 285 -12.22 34.44 -30.89
C THR A 285 -11.34 35.39 -30.09
N ARG A 286 -10.94 36.49 -30.71
CA ARG A 286 -10.34 37.66 -30.06
C ARG A 286 -11.35 38.79 -30.07
N LYS A 287 -11.74 39.27 -28.90
CA LYS A 287 -12.59 40.45 -28.75
C LYS A 287 -11.76 41.65 -28.27
N THR A 288 -11.78 42.72 -29.04
CA THR A 288 -11.20 44.01 -28.67
C THR A 288 -12.31 45.04 -28.43
N LYS A 289 -11.97 46.30 -28.20
CA LYS A 289 -12.98 47.35 -27.98
C LYS A 289 -13.90 47.54 -29.19
N SER A 290 -13.39 47.33 -30.39
CA SER A 290 -14.06 47.65 -31.66
C SER A 290 -14.44 46.43 -32.49
N THR A 291 -13.78 45.28 -32.28
CA THR A 291 -13.94 44.11 -33.17
C THR A 291 -14.01 42.78 -32.41
N CYS A 292 -14.63 41.79 -33.05
CA CYS A 292 -14.56 40.38 -32.64
C CYS A 292 -14.05 39.59 -33.84
N THR A 293 -12.85 39.04 -33.73
CA THR A 293 -12.11 38.44 -34.84
C THR A 293 -11.93 36.94 -34.61
N ASP A 294 -12.14 36.15 -35.65
CA ASP A 294 -11.78 34.73 -35.67
C ASP A 294 -10.27 34.59 -35.88
N LEU A 295 -9.56 34.00 -34.92
CA LEU A 295 -8.10 33.88 -35.00
C LEU A 295 -7.64 33.00 -36.16
N ALA A 296 -8.44 32.03 -36.60
CA ALA A 296 -8.06 31.14 -37.69
C ALA A 296 -7.96 31.88 -39.05
N SER A 297 -8.53 33.08 -39.14
CA SER A 297 -8.45 33.95 -40.32
C SER A 297 -7.18 34.78 -40.41
N LEU A 298 -6.38 34.82 -39.33
CA LEU A 298 -5.18 35.66 -39.23
C LEU A 298 -3.93 34.87 -39.67
N LYS A 299 -3.02 35.52 -40.41
CA LYS A 299 -1.79 34.89 -40.88
C LYS A 299 -0.74 34.73 -39.78
N GLU A 300 -0.87 35.54 -38.73
CA GLU A 300 0.04 35.61 -37.58
C GLU A 300 -0.25 34.55 -36.51
N VAL A 301 -1.20 33.64 -36.78
CA VAL A 301 -1.66 32.61 -35.84
C VAL A 301 -1.21 31.24 -36.33
N SER A 302 -0.52 30.50 -35.47
CA SER A 302 -0.22 29.08 -35.67
C SER A 302 -0.95 28.23 -34.64
N ILE A 303 -1.61 27.17 -35.11
CA ILE A 303 -2.40 26.26 -34.28
C ILE A 303 -1.85 24.85 -34.45
N GLY A 304 -1.42 24.25 -33.35
CA GLY A 304 -0.90 22.89 -33.31
C GLY A 304 -1.68 22.03 -32.33
N ASN A 305 -1.92 20.77 -32.68
CA ASN A 305 -2.59 19.81 -31.80
C ASN A 305 -1.60 18.74 -31.33
N SER A 306 -1.63 18.41 -30.04
CA SER A 306 -0.88 17.30 -29.46
C SER A 306 -1.84 16.16 -29.08
N PRO A 307 -1.49 14.88 -29.36
CA PRO A 307 -2.34 13.73 -29.06
C PRO A 307 -2.38 13.34 -27.57
N ASP A 308 -2.11 14.27 -26.66
CA ASP A 308 -2.17 14.09 -25.22
C ASP A 308 -3.57 13.63 -24.75
N LYS A 309 -3.66 13.08 -23.53
CA LYS A 309 -4.94 12.72 -22.87
C LYS A 309 -4.98 13.38 -21.49
N PRO A 310 -5.86 14.39 -21.24
CA PRO A 310 -6.80 15.01 -22.19
C PRO A 310 -6.07 15.70 -23.35
N MET A 311 -6.79 15.90 -24.47
CA MET A 311 -6.18 16.45 -25.68
C MET A 311 -5.73 17.89 -25.48
N VAL A 312 -4.61 18.23 -26.10
CA VAL A 312 -3.97 19.54 -25.97
C VAL A 312 -3.94 20.23 -27.32
N GLN A 313 -4.30 21.51 -27.34
CA GLN A 313 -4.09 22.40 -28.48
C GLN A 313 -3.22 23.57 -28.03
N ASN A 314 -2.18 23.86 -28.80
CA ASN A 314 -1.32 25.01 -28.63
C ASN A 314 -1.68 26.03 -29.71
N VAL A 315 -1.81 27.29 -29.31
CA VAL A 315 -2.03 28.43 -30.21
C VAL A 315 -0.97 29.46 -29.94
N THR A 316 -0.19 29.80 -30.96
CA THR A 316 0.78 30.89 -30.91
C THR A 316 0.30 32.02 -31.80
N ILE A 317 0.32 33.23 -31.27
CA ILE A 317 -0.05 34.47 -31.98
C ILE A 317 1.16 35.39 -31.91
N THR A 318 1.66 35.84 -33.06
CA THR A 318 2.79 36.77 -33.13
C THR A 318 2.34 38.19 -33.45
N ASN A 319 3.22 39.17 -33.24
CA ASN A 319 3.01 40.58 -33.61
C ASN A 319 1.75 41.22 -33.00
N VAL A 320 1.36 40.85 -31.77
CA VAL A 320 0.14 41.39 -31.15
C VAL A 320 0.35 42.86 -30.74
N GLN A 321 -0.43 43.76 -31.34
CA GLN A 321 -0.31 45.22 -31.16
C GLN A 321 -1.38 45.84 -30.24
N GLU A 322 -2.43 45.09 -29.91
CA GLU A 322 -3.54 45.58 -29.09
C GLU A 322 -3.95 44.57 -28.02
N LYS A 323 -4.47 45.08 -26.90
CA LYS A 323 -5.06 44.23 -25.86
C LYS A 323 -6.34 43.54 -26.36
N GLY A 324 -6.62 42.35 -25.87
CA GLY A 324 -7.79 41.58 -26.28
C GLY A 324 -8.24 40.56 -25.25
N GLU A 325 -9.53 40.21 -25.32
CA GLU A 325 -10.12 39.07 -24.62
C GLU A 325 -10.12 37.87 -25.57
N TYR A 326 -9.55 36.75 -25.13
CA TYR A 326 -9.40 35.54 -25.92
C TYR A 326 -10.25 34.41 -25.34
N GLN A 327 -10.91 33.66 -26.20
CA GLN A 327 -11.76 32.53 -25.83
C GLN A 327 -11.76 31.48 -26.95
N LEU A 328 -11.86 30.20 -26.57
CA LEU A 328 -12.14 29.09 -27.47
C LEU A 328 -13.58 28.63 -27.29
N CYS A 329 -14.30 28.53 -28.39
CA CYS A 329 -15.64 27.92 -28.44
C CYS A 329 -15.59 26.62 -29.27
N LEU A 330 -16.16 25.55 -28.75
CA LEU A 330 -16.28 24.25 -29.42
C LEU A 330 -17.76 23.84 -29.43
N GLY A 331 -18.47 24.10 -30.54
CA GLY A 331 -19.92 23.93 -30.59
C GLY A 331 -20.61 24.86 -29.60
N ASP A 332 -21.34 24.29 -28.64
CA ASP A 332 -22.03 24.99 -27.56
C ASP A 332 -21.21 25.06 -26.25
N MET A 333 -19.95 24.59 -26.28
CA MET A 333 -19.03 24.65 -25.15
C MET A 333 -18.11 25.87 -25.27
N GLU A 334 -17.92 26.56 -24.15
CA GLU A 334 -17.07 27.74 -24.05
C GLU A 334 -15.94 27.51 -23.05
N SER A 335 -14.72 27.92 -23.41
CA SER A 335 -13.61 28.01 -22.45
C SER A 335 -13.78 29.18 -21.50
N ASN A 336 -12.93 29.24 -20.46
CA ASN A 336 -12.66 30.50 -19.79
C ASN A 336 -12.13 31.54 -20.77
N LYS A 337 -12.26 32.81 -20.39
CA LYS A 337 -11.70 33.95 -21.12
C LYS A 337 -10.35 34.30 -20.53
N ILE A 338 -9.40 34.75 -21.36
CA ILE A 338 -8.14 35.34 -20.91
C ILE A 338 -8.03 36.75 -21.49
N ASN A 339 -7.89 37.73 -20.62
CA ASN A 339 -7.62 39.11 -20.98
C ASN A 339 -6.11 39.32 -21.07
N VAL A 340 -5.61 39.58 -22.28
CA VAL A 340 -4.19 39.85 -22.52
C VAL A 340 -3.98 41.33 -22.74
N PHE A 341 -3.02 41.89 -22.01
CA PHE A 341 -2.57 43.27 -22.09
C PHE A 341 -1.19 43.33 -22.75
N ILE A 342 -0.96 44.33 -23.60
CA ILE A 342 0.35 44.61 -24.16
C ILE A 342 1.09 45.52 -23.20
N ASP A 343 2.29 45.12 -22.80
CA ASP A 343 3.12 45.94 -21.91
C ASP A 343 3.54 47.23 -22.62
N GLY A 344 3.04 48.36 -22.12
CA GLY A 344 3.41 49.70 -22.54
C GLY A 344 3.75 50.63 -21.37
N SER A 345 3.90 50.11 -20.15
CA SER A 345 4.07 50.93 -18.94
C SER A 345 4.96 50.27 -17.90
N LYS A 346 5.96 51.00 -17.38
CA LYS A 346 6.97 50.55 -16.40
C LYS A 346 6.45 49.99 -15.05
N ASN A 347 5.13 49.89 -14.84
CA ASN A 347 4.50 49.61 -13.54
C ASN A 347 3.70 48.28 -13.47
N ILE A 348 3.77 47.42 -14.50
CA ILE A 348 3.06 46.13 -14.54
C ILE A 348 4.07 44.99 -14.27
N SER A 349 3.63 43.89 -13.62
CA SER A 349 4.49 42.72 -13.39
C SER A 349 5.07 42.16 -14.70
N LEU A 350 6.35 41.76 -14.70
CA LEU A 350 6.94 41.03 -15.82
C LEU A 350 6.18 39.70 -16.03
N GLU A 351 5.94 39.32 -17.29
CA GLU A 351 5.18 38.12 -17.68
C GLU A 351 5.51 36.89 -16.83
N LYS A 352 6.80 36.58 -16.67
CA LYS A 352 7.28 35.41 -15.92
C LYS A 352 6.99 35.47 -14.42
N GLN A 353 7.08 36.65 -13.81
CA GLN A 353 6.77 36.83 -12.39
C GLN A 353 5.25 36.72 -12.18
N GLY A 354 4.46 37.35 -13.04
CA GLY A 354 3.00 37.25 -13.02
C GLY A 354 2.52 35.80 -13.19
N ASN A 355 3.16 35.02 -14.05
CA ASN A 355 2.92 33.58 -14.20
C ASN A 355 3.15 32.81 -12.89
N CYS A 356 4.30 33.04 -12.24
CA CYS A 356 4.63 32.42 -10.95
C CYS A 356 3.59 32.75 -9.88
N LEU A 357 3.22 34.04 -9.73
CA LEU A 357 2.23 34.50 -8.76
C LEU A 357 0.83 33.92 -9.02
N ARG A 358 0.38 33.85 -10.29
CA ARG A 358 -0.90 33.21 -10.64
C ARG A 358 -0.88 31.72 -10.31
N PHE A 359 0.23 31.03 -10.55
CA PHE A 359 0.35 29.61 -10.22
C PHE A 359 0.37 29.36 -8.70
N TYR A 360 1.02 30.24 -7.94
CA TYR A 360 0.94 30.23 -6.47
C TYR A 360 -0.50 30.41 -5.96
N GLU A 361 -1.23 31.40 -6.46
CA GLU A 361 -2.65 31.62 -6.11
C GLU A 361 -3.52 30.41 -6.46
N LEU A 362 -3.21 29.71 -7.57
CA LEU A 362 -3.91 28.49 -7.97
C LEU A 362 -3.72 27.34 -6.96
N GLN A 363 -2.61 27.29 -6.22
CA GLN A 363 -2.43 26.31 -5.12
C GLN A 363 -3.40 26.52 -3.97
N THR A 364 -3.86 27.76 -3.75
CA THR A 364 -4.90 28.03 -2.76
C THR A 364 -6.23 27.42 -3.21
N VAL A 365 -6.53 27.47 -4.51
CA VAL A 365 -7.72 26.82 -5.09
C VAL A 365 -7.61 25.29 -5.04
N SER A 366 -6.42 24.74 -5.26
CA SER A 366 -6.17 23.29 -5.14
C SER A 366 -6.36 22.78 -3.73
N THR A 367 -5.91 23.55 -2.73
CA THR A 367 -6.16 23.27 -1.32
C THR A 367 -7.66 23.25 -0.99
N LYS A 368 -8.44 24.19 -1.54
CA LYS A 368 -9.92 24.19 -1.38
C LYS A 368 -10.56 22.95 -2.01
N ALA A 369 -10.06 22.46 -3.14
CA ALA A 369 -10.56 21.24 -3.75
C ALA A 369 -10.27 20.00 -2.90
N LEU A 370 -9.08 19.89 -2.30
CA LEU A 370 -8.76 18.83 -1.34
C LEU A 370 -9.71 18.85 -0.13
N ARG A 371 -9.95 20.03 0.45
CA ARG A 371 -10.88 20.19 1.58
C ARG A 371 -12.29 19.76 1.20
N LYS A 372 -12.79 20.20 0.04
CA LYS A 372 -14.10 19.80 -0.49
C LYS A 372 -14.18 18.28 -0.71
N LYS A 373 -13.12 17.65 -1.23
CA LYS A 373 -13.08 16.19 -1.40
C LYS A 373 -13.13 15.47 -0.05
N LEU A 374 -12.46 16.01 0.97
CA LEU A 374 -12.50 15.46 2.33
C LEU A 374 -13.89 15.59 2.96
N ASP A 375 -14.58 16.73 2.74
CA ASP A 375 -15.96 16.93 3.20
C ASP A 375 -16.96 15.97 2.53
N MET A 376 -16.64 15.45 1.34
CA MET A 376 -17.45 14.48 0.60
C MET A 376 -17.18 13.02 1.00
N ALA A 377 -16.25 12.77 1.92
CA ALA A 377 -15.97 11.42 2.39
C ALA A 377 -17.21 10.80 3.08
N PRO A 378 -17.40 9.47 3.03
CA PRO A 378 -18.54 8.81 3.67
C PRO A 378 -18.59 9.03 5.19
N GLU A 379 -17.44 9.28 5.81
CA GLU A 379 -17.31 9.51 7.24
C GLU A 379 -17.15 11.00 7.55
N SER A 380 -17.68 11.43 8.70
CA SER A 380 -17.53 12.82 9.13
C SER A 380 -16.06 13.16 9.44
N PHE A 381 -15.69 14.42 9.25
CA PHE A 381 -14.34 14.91 9.54
C PHE A 381 -13.87 14.53 10.95
N GLN A 382 -14.74 14.59 11.97
CA GLN A 382 -14.36 14.24 13.34
C GLN A 382 -14.00 12.76 13.51
N VAL A 383 -14.67 11.87 12.78
CA VAL A 383 -14.36 10.43 12.77
C VAL A 383 -13.04 10.18 12.07
N ILE A 384 -12.85 10.76 10.88
CA ILE A 384 -11.60 10.67 10.11
C ILE A 384 -10.43 11.20 10.96
N TRP A 385 -10.63 12.35 11.60
CA TRP A 385 -9.63 12.96 12.47
C TRP A 385 -9.28 12.09 13.68
N LYS A 386 -10.26 11.42 14.28
CA LYS A 386 -10.02 10.47 15.38
C LYS A 386 -9.22 9.25 14.90
N LYS A 387 -9.51 8.73 13.70
CA LYS A 387 -8.76 7.63 13.09
C LYS A 387 -7.31 8.06 12.79
N PHE A 388 -7.13 9.22 12.16
CA PHE A 388 -5.81 9.78 11.89
C PHE A 388 -4.97 9.90 13.16
N LYS A 389 -5.55 10.44 14.24
CA LYS A 389 -4.89 10.52 15.55
C LYS A 389 -4.51 9.19 16.15
N LYS A 390 -5.21 8.10 15.82
CA LYS A 390 -4.87 6.75 16.27
C LYS A 390 -3.70 6.17 15.46
N CYS A 391 -3.55 6.58 14.20
CA CYS A 391 -2.43 6.21 13.34
C CYS A 391 -1.13 6.92 13.74
N CYS A 392 -1.20 8.16 14.23
CA CYS A 392 -0.05 8.88 14.78
C CYS A 392 0.24 8.41 16.22
N LYS A 393 1.29 7.61 16.45
CA LYS A 393 1.82 7.33 17.80
C LYS A 393 2.80 8.46 18.22
N GLY A 394 3.08 8.59 19.53
CA GLY A 394 4.17 9.44 20.05
C GLY A 394 4.09 10.95 19.75
N ASN A 395 5.26 11.59 19.62
CA ASN A 395 5.42 13.06 19.51
C ASN A 395 5.06 13.64 18.12
N ALA A 396 4.86 12.81 17.10
CA ALA A 396 4.50 13.28 15.75
C ALA A 396 3.17 14.04 15.69
N LYS A 397 2.25 13.73 16.61
CA LYS A 397 0.93 14.38 16.70
C LYS A 397 1.04 15.86 17.10
N GLU A 398 1.95 16.20 18.00
CA GLU A 398 2.19 17.59 18.43
C GLU A 398 2.89 18.39 17.34
N PHE A 399 3.79 17.74 16.60
CA PHE A 399 4.56 18.37 15.53
C PHE A 399 3.71 18.74 14.31
N LEU A 400 2.80 17.85 13.93
CA LEU A 400 1.91 18.11 12.81
C LEU A 400 0.76 19.04 13.18
N PHE A 401 0.27 19.04 14.42
CA PHE A 401 -0.93 19.77 14.82
C PHE A 401 -0.78 20.44 16.19
N PRO A 402 -0.14 21.62 16.26
CA PRO A 402 0.01 22.35 17.52
C PRO A 402 -1.35 22.79 18.09
N LYS A 403 -2.39 22.87 17.26
CA LYS A 403 -3.78 23.11 17.67
C LYS A 403 -4.70 22.07 17.04
N LYS A 404 -5.75 21.66 17.76
CA LYS A 404 -6.76 20.72 17.25
C LYS A 404 -7.56 21.39 16.12
N PRO A 405 -7.57 20.86 14.88
CA PRO A 405 -8.41 21.37 13.81
C PRO A 405 -9.88 21.10 14.13
N LYS A 406 -10.73 22.07 13.80
CA LYS A 406 -12.18 22.01 13.95
C LYS A 406 -12.85 21.54 12.66
N SER A 407 -12.26 21.87 11.51
CA SER A 407 -12.76 21.53 10.18
C SER A 407 -11.60 21.27 9.19
N PRO A 408 -11.88 20.73 7.99
CA PRO A 408 -10.88 20.65 6.92
C PRO A 408 -10.25 21.99 6.54
N ASN A 409 -10.94 23.11 6.77
CA ASN A 409 -10.41 24.45 6.47
C ASN A 409 -9.21 24.84 7.34
N ASP A 410 -9.01 24.17 8.47
CA ASP A 410 -7.85 24.39 9.35
C ASP A 410 -6.60 23.62 8.89
N LEU A 411 -6.70 22.88 7.77
CA LEU A 411 -5.66 22.00 7.26
C LEU A 411 -4.98 22.59 6.02
N ASP A 412 -3.65 22.52 6.00
CA ASP A 412 -2.82 22.78 4.83
C ASP A 412 -2.76 21.53 3.91
N VAL A 413 -2.10 21.68 2.75
CA VAL A 413 -1.95 20.60 1.75
C VAL A 413 -1.29 19.36 2.34
N SER A 414 -0.24 19.53 3.16
CA SER A 414 0.54 18.44 3.75
C SER A 414 -0.31 17.59 4.69
N ARG A 415 -1.06 18.26 5.57
CA ARG A 415 -1.96 17.61 6.52
C ARG A 415 -3.12 16.92 5.81
N LEU A 416 -3.68 17.54 4.77
CA LEU A 416 -4.71 16.93 3.93
C LEU A 416 -4.17 15.68 3.23
N TYR A 417 -2.99 15.78 2.61
CA TYR A 417 -2.29 14.66 1.97
C TYR A 417 -2.08 13.49 2.95
N ALA A 418 -1.60 13.78 4.17
CA ALA A 418 -1.40 12.76 5.20
C ALA A 418 -2.69 11.99 5.54
N ILE A 419 -3.82 12.71 5.67
CA ILE A 419 -5.12 12.12 5.95
C ILE A 419 -5.57 11.23 4.78
N PHE A 420 -5.49 11.75 3.55
CA PHE A 420 -5.88 10.99 2.37
C PHE A 420 -5.06 9.73 2.18
N ARG A 421 -3.74 9.80 2.37
CA ARG A 421 -2.82 8.68 2.18
C ARG A 421 -2.93 7.61 3.26
N ASN A 422 -3.17 8.00 4.52
CA ASN A 422 -3.02 7.08 5.66
C ASN A 422 -4.32 6.64 6.31
N VAL A 423 -5.44 7.35 6.07
CA VAL A 423 -6.70 7.11 6.78
C VAL A 423 -7.86 6.85 5.85
N ILE A 424 -7.92 7.59 4.75
CA ILE A 424 -8.95 7.38 3.75
C ILE A 424 -8.52 6.18 2.90
N ASP A 425 -9.43 5.22 2.78
CA ASP A 425 -9.22 4.03 1.95
C ASP A 425 -9.37 4.42 0.48
N LEU A 426 -8.33 5.04 -0.07
CA LEU A 426 -8.21 5.38 -1.48
C LEU A 426 -7.45 4.29 -2.22
N LYS A 427 -7.82 4.08 -3.49
CA LYS A 427 -6.95 3.33 -4.40
C LYS A 427 -5.62 4.06 -4.57
N GLU A 428 -4.51 3.36 -4.37
CA GLU A 428 -3.17 3.95 -4.49
C GLU A 428 -2.93 4.59 -5.88
N PRO A 429 -2.08 5.65 -5.97
CA PRO A 429 -1.67 6.21 -7.25
C PRO A 429 -1.03 5.14 -8.13
N LYS A 430 -1.21 5.22 -9.46
CA LYS A 430 -0.69 4.19 -10.38
C LYS A 430 0.84 4.03 -10.28
N ASN A 431 1.53 5.14 -10.03
CA ASN A 431 2.99 5.16 -9.88
C ASN A 431 3.43 5.04 -8.40
N GLY A 432 2.49 4.85 -7.47
CA GLY A 432 2.75 4.90 -6.03
C GLY A 432 2.85 6.33 -5.49
N TRP A 433 2.63 6.46 -4.18
CA TRP A 433 2.77 7.73 -3.45
C TRP A 433 4.20 8.28 -3.54
N GLY A 434 4.32 9.60 -3.60
CA GLY A 434 5.60 10.31 -3.72
C GLY A 434 6.20 10.35 -5.12
N ARG A 435 5.58 9.71 -6.12
CA ARG A 435 6.05 9.70 -7.52
C ARG A 435 5.11 10.48 -8.42
N LYS A 436 5.66 11.20 -9.42
CA LYS A 436 4.88 11.99 -10.37
C LYS A 436 3.88 11.12 -11.14
N PRO A 437 2.57 11.35 -11.00
CA PRO A 437 1.58 10.65 -11.81
C PRO A 437 1.70 11.03 -13.28
N SER A 438 1.45 10.08 -14.19
CA SER A 438 1.32 10.42 -15.62
C SER A 438 0.04 11.23 -15.86
N LYS A 439 0.02 12.11 -16.88
CA LYS A 439 -1.16 12.93 -17.25
C LYS A 439 -2.46 12.11 -17.42
N ILE A 440 -2.35 10.83 -17.81
CA ILE A 440 -3.49 9.93 -18.03
C ILE A 440 -4.04 9.29 -16.76
N ASN A 441 -3.32 9.33 -15.63
CA ASN A 441 -3.71 8.65 -14.39
C ASN A 441 -4.57 9.55 -13.54
N THR A 442 -5.89 9.49 -13.68
CA THR A 442 -6.80 10.49 -13.11
C THR A 442 -7.60 9.95 -11.92
N ASN A 443 -7.07 8.98 -11.17
CA ASN A 443 -7.75 8.54 -9.96
C ASN A 443 -7.60 9.58 -8.83
N THR A 444 -8.40 9.48 -7.77
CA THR A 444 -8.41 10.46 -6.67
C THR A 444 -7.03 10.63 -6.04
N ALA A 445 -6.32 9.53 -5.76
CA ALA A 445 -4.99 9.57 -5.17
C ALA A 445 -3.93 10.14 -6.12
N ASP A 446 -4.02 9.85 -7.43
CA ASP A 446 -3.16 10.47 -8.44
C ASP A 446 -3.33 12.00 -8.43
N ASP A 447 -4.57 12.50 -8.33
CA ASP A 447 -4.83 13.95 -8.28
C ASP A 447 -4.33 14.61 -6.99
N ILE A 448 -4.40 13.91 -5.86
CA ILE A 448 -3.84 14.36 -4.59
C ILE A 448 -2.31 14.45 -4.68
N GLU A 449 -1.67 13.44 -5.28
CA GLU A 449 -0.23 13.42 -5.51
C GLU A 449 0.21 14.53 -6.48
N ARG A 450 -0.54 14.77 -7.57
CA ARG A 450 -0.30 15.91 -8.47
C ARG A 450 -0.27 17.23 -7.72
N ILE A 451 -1.27 17.49 -6.87
CA ILE A 451 -1.33 18.74 -6.09
C ILE A 451 -0.10 18.86 -5.19
N ARG A 452 0.28 17.79 -4.49
CA ARG A 452 1.48 17.80 -3.63
C ARG A 452 2.74 18.11 -4.45
N ILE A 453 2.91 17.49 -5.62
CA ILE A 453 4.08 17.69 -6.47
C ILE A 453 4.15 19.11 -7.02
N HIS A 454 3.06 19.64 -7.58
CA HIS A 454 3.01 21.03 -8.08
C HIS A 454 3.30 22.03 -6.96
N ARG A 455 2.80 21.77 -5.75
CA ARG A 455 3.11 22.56 -4.57
C ARG A 455 4.61 22.47 -4.22
N ASN A 456 5.22 21.28 -4.28
CA ASN A 456 6.64 21.09 -3.99
C ASN A 456 7.56 21.69 -5.05
N GLU A 457 7.17 21.64 -6.33
CA GLU A 457 7.88 22.30 -7.44
C GLU A 457 7.95 23.82 -7.19
N LEU A 458 6.86 24.42 -6.69
CA LEU A 458 6.87 25.81 -6.21
C LEU A 458 7.75 26.03 -4.98
N CYS A 459 7.79 25.07 -4.05
CA CYS A 459 8.64 25.16 -2.85
C CYS A 459 10.12 25.23 -3.16
N HIS A 460 10.57 24.52 -4.19
CA HIS A 460 11.97 24.42 -4.55
C HIS A 460 12.39 25.36 -5.70
N ASN A 461 11.48 26.19 -6.21
CA ASN A 461 11.82 27.19 -7.22
C ASN A 461 12.52 28.40 -6.58
N SER A 462 13.79 28.61 -6.93
CA SER A 462 14.62 29.72 -6.45
C SER A 462 14.46 31.02 -7.25
N SER A 463 13.91 30.95 -8.47
CA SER A 463 13.92 32.06 -9.43
C SER A 463 12.74 33.03 -9.31
N PHE A 464 11.68 32.64 -8.58
CA PHE A 464 10.40 33.38 -8.51
C PHE A 464 9.80 33.77 -9.88
N GLU A 465 10.24 33.10 -10.94
CA GLU A 465 9.82 33.29 -12.32
C GLU A 465 9.34 31.96 -12.90
N MET A 466 8.43 32.03 -13.86
CA MET A 466 7.96 30.86 -14.59
C MET A 466 7.67 31.22 -16.05
N THR A 467 8.22 30.45 -16.98
CA THR A 467 7.95 30.67 -18.41
C THR A 467 6.48 30.41 -18.73
N THR A 468 5.98 30.97 -19.83
CA THR A 468 4.59 30.76 -20.25
C THR A 468 4.32 29.30 -20.61
N ASP A 469 5.29 28.59 -21.18
CA ASP A 469 5.16 27.17 -21.53
C ASP A 469 5.09 26.29 -20.27
N ASP A 470 5.93 26.57 -19.26
CA ASP A 470 5.89 25.89 -17.95
C ASP A 470 4.59 26.19 -17.20
N PHE A 471 4.17 27.47 -17.18
CA PHE A 471 2.92 27.92 -16.58
C PHE A 471 1.73 27.18 -17.19
N ASN A 472 1.63 27.18 -18.51
CA ASN A 472 0.54 26.51 -19.23
C ASN A 472 0.46 25.02 -18.89
N THR A 473 1.61 24.33 -18.91
CA THR A 473 1.69 22.91 -18.62
C THR A 473 1.25 22.61 -17.19
N ALA A 474 1.78 23.34 -16.20
CA ALA A 474 1.50 23.12 -14.79
C ALA A 474 0.06 23.49 -14.41
N VAL A 475 -0.43 24.64 -14.90
CA VAL A 475 -1.78 25.14 -14.63
C VAL A 475 -2.85 24.20 -15.17
N LEU A 476 -2.68 23.68 -16.38
CA LEU A 476 -3.69 22.82 -17.00
C LEU A 476 -3.76 21.44 -16.32
N ASP A 477 -2.61 20.87 -15.95
CA ASP A 477 -2.56 19.62 -15.17
C ASP A 477 -3.21 19.81 -13.79
N LEU A 478 -2.85 20.89 -13.08
CA LEU A 478 -3.42 21.21 -11.78
C LEU A 478 -4.93 21.52 -11.87
N THR A 479 -5.36 22.30 -12.85
CA THR A 479 -6.77 22.61 -13.11
C THR A 479 -7.59 21.32 -13.35
N GLY A 480 -7.02 20.37 -14.09
CA GLY A 480 -7.61 19.05 -14.26
C GLY A 480 -7.85 18.33 -12.94
N ALA A 481 -6.85 18.32 -12.05
CA ALA A 481 -6.95 17.71 -10.71
C ALA A 481 -7.98 18.42 -9.82
N ILE A 482 -7.94 19.77 -9.75
CA ILE A 482 -8.89 20.59 -8.97
C ILE A 482 -10.33 20.28 -9.37
N ARG A 483 -10.58 20.22 -10.68
CA ARG A 483 -11.90 19.95 -11.24
C ARG A 483 -12.40 18.56 -10.87
N ARG A 484 -11.55 17.54 -10.97
CA ARG A 484 -11.91 16.15 -10.61
C ARG A 484 -12.19 16.01 -9.11
N LEU A 485 -11.30 16.52 -8.26
CA LEU A 485 -11.44 16.46 -6.80
C LEU A 485 -12.67 17.24 -6.28
N SER A 486 -13.02 18.33 -6.94
CA SER A 486 -14.16 19.17 -6.55
C SER A 486 -15.48 18.83 -7.23
N MET A 487 -15.51 17.79 -8.07
CA MET A 487 -16.67 17.37 -8.87
C MET A 487 -17.22 18.48 -9.79
N ASP A 488 -16.32 19.13 -10.55
CA ASP A 488 -16.67 20.25 -11.45
C ASP A 488 -17.36 21.42 -10.71
N SER A 489 -16.90 21.74 -9.49
CA SER A 489 -17.50 22.78 -8.66
C SER A 489 -17.54 24.13 -9.38
N PRO A 490 -18.73 24.70 -9.70
CA PRO A 490 -18.82 25.97 -10.45
C PRO A 490 -18.10 27.12 -9.73
N LYS A 491 -18.17 27.14 -8.39
CA LYS A 491 -17.46 28.09 -7.55
C LYS A 491 -15.94 28.03 -7.76
N LEU A 492 -15.35 26.83 -7.78
CA LEU A 492 -13.90 26.69 -7.95
C LEU A 492 -13.49 26.93 -9.40
N THR A 493 -14.32 26.53 -10.38
CA THR A 493 -14.11 26.89 -11.79
C THR A 493 -14.07 28.40 -11.99
N HIS A 494 -14.96 29.15 -11.33
CA HIS A 494 -14.93 30.61 -11.36
C HIS A 494 -13.67 31.17 -10.67
N GLU A 495 -13.27 30.63 -9.52
CA GLU A 495 -12.03 31.04 -8.85
C GLU A 495 -10.78 30.78 -9.72
N ILE A 496 -10.70 29.63 -10.41
CA ILE A 496 -9.63 29.35 -11.39
C ILE A 496 -9.62 30.43 -12.46
N SER A 497 -10.77 30.71 -13.09
CA SER A 497 -10.86 31.74 -14.14
C SER A 497 -10.42 33.12 -13.64
N LYS A 498 -10.74 33.46 -12.38
CA LYS A 498 -10.30 34.71 -11.76
C LYS A 498 -8.79 34.75 -11.57
N VAL A 499 -8.19 33.67 -11.06
CA VAL A 499 -6.73 33.54 -10.88
C VAL A 499 -6.01 33.65 -12.22
N LEU A 500 -6.48 32.94 -13.25
CA LEU A 500 -5.86 32.96 -14.57
C LEU A 500 -5.90 34.34 -15.24
N ASN A 501 -6.85 35.20 -14.89
CA ASN A 501 -6.93 36.58 -15.38
C ASN A 501 -6.26 37.62 -14.47
N LYS A 502 -5.68 37.21 -13.33
CA LYS A 502 -5.13 38.16 -12.36
C LYS A 502 -3.89 38.84 -12.94
N VAL A 503 -3.92 40.16 -12.97
CA VAL A 503 -2.80 41.04 -13.34
C VAL A 503 -2.29 41.68 -12.05
N PHE A 504 -0.97 41.69 -11.86
CA PHE A 504 -0.32 42.30 -10.71
C PHE A 504 0.32 43.61 -11.14
N VAL A 505 0.09 44.67 -10.35
CA VAL A 505 0.54 46.04 -10.64
C VAL A 505 1.39 46.50 -9.46
N ASP A 506 2.46 47.24 -9.71
CA ASP A 506 3.36 47.83 -8.69
C ASP A 506 4.32 46.84 -7.97
N GLY A 507 5.52 47.34 -7.65
CA GLY A 507 6.58 46.59 -6.98
C GLY A 507 6.23 46.21 -5.53
N CYS A 508 5.46 47.02 -4.82
CA CYS A 508 5.08 46.74 -3.42
C CYS A 508 4.14 45.52 -3.28
N GLU A 509 3.14 45.37 -4.17
CA GLU A 509 2.25 44.20 -4.14
C GLU A 509 3.02 42.92 -4.50
N ILE A 510 3.84 42.98 -5.55
CA ILE A 510 4.68 41.87 -5.98
C ILE A 510 5.64 41.48 -4.86
N ASN A 511 6.37 42.43 -4.26
CA ASN A 511 7.31 42.16 -3.18
C ASN A 511 6.62 41.52 -1.97
N ARG A 512 5.46 42.04 -1.55
CA ARG A 512 4.67 41.44 -0.47
C ARG A 512 4.28 40.01 -0.79
N MET A 513 3.81 39.74 -2.00
CA MET A 513 3.42 38.38 -2.41
C MET A 513 4.62 37.45 -2.56
N MET A 514 5.77 37.95 -3.02
CA MET A 514 7.01 37.19 -3.05
C MET A 514 7.46 36.80 -1.63
N ASP A 515 7.30 37.70 -0.65
CA ASP A 515 7.57 37.38 0.74
C ASP A 515 6.56 36.39 1.33
N GLU A 516 5.29 36.48 0.94
CA GLU A 516 4.27 35.46 1.25
C GLU A 516 4.60 34.10 0.63
N ILE A 517 5.12 34.06 -0.59
CA ILE A 517 5.61 32.83 -1.23
C ILE A 517 6.80 32.29 -0.43
N LYS A 518 7.81 33.09 -0.11
CA LYS A 518 8.95 32.64 0.71
C LYS A 518 8.51 32.06 2.05
N GLN A 519 7.56 32.73 2.72
CA GLN A 519 7.01 32.24 3.97
C GLN A 519 6.26 30.91 3.76
N PHE A 520 5.46 30.81 2.71
CA PHE A 520 4.79 29.57 2.32
C PHE A 520 5.80 28.45 2.04
N GLN A 521 6.90 28.72 1.31
CA GLN A 521 7.95 27.73 1.03
C GLN A 521 8.55 27.19 2.33
N LYS A 522 8.90 28.05 3.30
CA LYS A 522 9.43 27.64 4.62
C LYS A 522 8.44 26.77 5.41
N GLU A 523 7.17 27.19 5.48
CA GLU A 523 6.13 26.43 6.17
C GLU A 523 5.87 25.08 5.49
N ALA A 524 5.90 25.09 4.16
CA ALA A 524 5.69 23.94 3.32
C ALA A 524 6.82 22.91 3.48
N GLU A 525 8.08 23.32 3.48
CA GLU A 525 9.25 22.47 3.74
C GLU A 525 9.21 21.86 5.14
N LYS A 526 8.92 22.69 6.16
CA LYS A 526 8.75 22.21 7.53
C LYS A 526 7.66 21.16 7.57
N SER A 527 6.47 21.45 7.06
CA SER A 527 5.37 20.48 7.07
C SER A 527 5.71 19.16 6.36
N GLU A 528 6.50 19.20 5.29
CA GLU A 528 6.94 17.99 4.56
C GLU A 528 7.90 17.14 5.40
N TYR A 529 8.87 17.78 6.05
CA TYR A 529 9.75 17.10 7.01
C TYR A 529 8.94 16.43 8.14
N ASN A 530 7.88 17.09 8.61
CA ASN A 530 6.98 16.53 9.61
C ASN A 530 6.22 15.31 9.09
N LEU A 531 5.83 15.31 7.81
CA LEU A 531 5.17 14.18 7.18
C LEU A 531 6.10 12.99 7.03
N ASP A 532 7.32 13.19 6.54
CA ASP A 532 8.31 12.12 6.38
C ASP A 532 8.55 11.39 7.70
N LYS A 533 8.69 12.15 8.80
CA LYS A 533 8.82 11.60 10.14
C LYS A 533 7.59 10.78 10.55
N LEU A 534 6.39 11.29 10.32
CA LEU A 534 5.15 10.56 10.60
C LEU A 534 5.07 9.26 9.80
N GLU A 535 5.43 9.29 8.52
CA GLU A 535 5.37 8.13 7.65
C GLU A 535 6.34 7.03 8.09
N ALA A 536 7.54 7.40 8.54
CA ALA A 536 8.49 6.48 9.15
C ALA A 536 7.89 5.81 10.40
N GLU A 537 7.24 6.58 11.29
CA GLU A 537 6.60 6.05 12.51
C GLU A 537 5.41 5.13 12.20
N ILE A 538 4.57 5.48 11.22
CA ILE A 538 3.45 4.64 10.77
C ILE A 538 3.97 3.33 10.17
N LYS A 539 5.03 3.40 9.36
CA LYS A 539 5.65 2.22 8.75
C LYS A 539 6.24 1.29 9.81
N ALA A 540 6.96 1.84 10.79
CA ALA A 540 7.47 1.08 11.93
C ALA A 540 6.35 0.37 12.70
N SER A 541 5.25 1.08 12.99
CA SER A 541 4.09 0.51 13.69
C SER A 541 3.40 -0.60 12.90
N LYS A 542 3.33 -0.52 11.57
CA LYS A 542 2.74 -1.56 10.71
C LYS A 542 3.63 -2.82 10.68
N ILE A 543 4.95 -2.66 10.79
CA ILE A 543 5.90 -3.78 10.87
C ILE A 543 5.72 -4.52 12.21
N GLU A 544 5.68 -3.80 13.33
CA GLU A 544 5.42 -4.38 14.67
C GLU A 544 4.10 -5.19 14.70
N ILE A 545 3.04 -4.69 14.04
CA ILE A 545 1.76 -5.41 13.98
C ILE A 545 1.90 -6.69 13.14
N LYS A 546 2.60 -6.66 12.00
CA LYS A 546 2.82 -7.85 11.18
C LYS A 546 3.64 -8.92 11.91
N GLU A 547 4.63 -8.53 12.68
CA GLU A 547 5.43 -9.43 13.52
C GLU A 547 4.60 -10.06 14.63
N ASN A 548 3.79 -9.25 15.35
CA ASN A 548 2.88 -9.75 16.39
C ASN A 548 1.73 -10.61 15.85
N THR A 549 1.28 -10.38 14.62
CA THR A 549 0.24 -11.20 13.95
C THR A 549 0.83 -12.53 13.49
N LEU A 550 2.11 -12.57 13.10
CA LEU A 550 2.81 -13.83 12.81
C LEU A 550 3.03 -14.67 14.08
N ASP A 551 3.33 -14.02 15.21
CA ASP A 551 3.54 -14.70 16.50
C ASP A 551 2.25 -15.24 17.13
N THR A 552 1.10 -14.59 16.91
CA THR A 552 -0.20 -15.11 17.36
C THR A 552 -0.72 -16.28 16.53
N THR A 553 -0.19 -16.51 15.33
CA THR A 553 -0.39 -17.76 14.56
C THR A 553 0.64 -18.87 14.86
N LYS A 554 1.61 -18.62 15.76
CA LYS A 554 2.65 -19.59 16.15
C LYS A 554 2.63 -20.00 17.62
N SER A 555 1.60 -19.66 18.38
CA SER A 555 1.43 -20.19 19.74
C SER A 555 0.43 -21.36 19.76
N HIS A 556 0.87 -22.53 19.27
CA HIS A 556 0.57 -23.87 19.82
C HIS A 556 1.34 -24.89 18.98
N ASP A 557 2.59 -25.16 19.37
CA ASP A 557 3.18 -26.49 19.52
C ASP A 557 4.73 -26.40 19.54
N GLU A 558 5.23 -26.63 20.74
CA GLU A 558 6.52 -27.18 21.19
C GLU A 558 7.87 -26.83 20.55
N LYS A 559 8.79 -26.49 21.47
CA LYS A 559 10.24 -26.46 21.35
C LYS A 559 10.79 -27.81 20.88
N LYS A 560 11.38 -27.87 19.67
CA LYS A 560 12.71 -28.46 19.37
C LYS A 560 12.99 -28.50 17.86
N ASN A 561 14.05 -27.79 17.47
CA ASN A 561 14.96 -27.95 16.32
C ASN A 561 15.29 -26.60 15.68
N THR A 562 16.12 -25.84 16.38
CA THR A 562 17.00 -24.81 15.83
C THR A 562 18.06 -25.47 14.96
N ASN A 563 17.89 -25.43 13.63
CA ASN A 563 18.95 -25.01 12.70
C ASN A 563 18.62 -25.06 11.19
N ASP A 564 17.44 -25.51 10.74
CA ASP A 564 17.16 -25.60 9.29
C ASP A 564 16.03 -24.72 8.73
N LYS A 565 15.29 -23.96 9.56
CA LYS A 565 14.20 -23.07 9.07
C LYS A 565 14.61 -21.61 8.81
N SER A 566 15.85 -21.22 9.11
CA SER A 566 16.39 -19.88 8.83
C SER A 566 16.84 -19.69 7.38
N LYS A 567 17.01 -20.78 6.60
CA LYS A 567 17.47 -20.71 5.20
C LYS A 567 16.35 -20.64 4.16
N GLU A 568 15.14 -21.14 4.45
CA GLU A 568 14.02 -21.09 3.48
C GLU A 568 13.26 -19.76 3.48
N ILE A 569 13.23 -19.03 4.61
CA ILE A 569 12.54 -17.73 4.70
C ILE A 569 13.34 -16.60 4.01
N GLN A 570 14.66 -16.75 3.84
CA GLN A 570 15.48 -15.83 3.04
C GLN A 570 15.40 -16.08 1.52
N LEU A 571 14.81 -17.19 1.07
CA LEU A 571 14.73 -17.51 -0.36
C LEU A 571 13.43 -17.00 -1.01
N GLN A 572 12.33 -16.87 -0.24
CA GLN A 572 11.07 -16.32 -0.75
C GLN A 572 11.03 -14.78 -0.81
N SER A 573 11.93 -14.07 -0.10
CA SER A 573 12.08 -12.61 -0.23
C SER A 573 12.99 -12.18 -1.39
N LYS A 574 13.65 -13.12 -2.08
CA LYS A 574 14.50 -12.87 -3.25
C LYS A 574 13.79 -13.02 -4.60
N GLN A 575 12.59 -13.61 -4.66
CA GLN A 575 11.87 -13.83 -5.93
C GLN A 575 10.88 -12.72 -6.33
N THR A 576 10.80 -11.61 -5.60
CA THR A 576 9.92 -10.48 -5.94
C THR A 576 10.62 -9.32 -6.65
N ASN A 577 11.90 -9.47 -7.03
CA ASN A 577 12.69 -8.41 -7.67
C ASN A 577 13.08 -8.70 -9.13
N GLU A 578 12.32 -9.54 -9.86
CA GLU A 578 12.51 -9.74 -11.30
C GLU A 578 11.28 -9.29 -12.11
N ILE A 579 10.88 -8.03 -11.98
CA ILE A 579 10.17 -7.34 -13.07
C ILE A 579 10.64 -5.87 -13.08
N LYS A 580 11.66 -5.57 -13.89
CA LYS A 580 11.86 -4.28 -14.57
C LYS A 580 13.11 -4.37 -15.47
N ASN A 581 12.89 -4.83 -16.69
CA ASN A 581 13.66 -4.37 -17.85
C ASN A 581 12.64 -3.96 -18.91
N VAL A 582 12.23 -2.70 -18.86
CA VAL A 582 11.61 -1.99 -19.98
C VAL A 582 12.52 -0.78 -20.24
N PRO A 583 12.99 -0.54 -21.47
CA PRO A 583 13.96 0.51 -21.72
C PRO A 583 13.29 1.87 -21.52
N GLU A 584 13.81 2.68 -20.59
CA GLU A 584 13.53 4.11 -20.54
C GLU A 584 14.02 4.75 -21.84
N ARG A 585 13.08 5.16 -22.71
CA ARG A 585 13.41 6.04 -23.84
C ARG A 585 13.88 7.37 -23.29
N ALA A 586 15.08 7.76 -23.73
CA ALA A 586 15.74 9.02 -23.48
C ALA A 586 14.76 10.20 -23.63
N ALA A 587 14.36 10.76 -22.49
CA ALA A 587 13.87 12.13 -22.38
C ALA A 587 15.03 12.93 -21.77
N GLU A 588 15.41 14.01 -22.45
CA GLU A 588 16.58 14.84 -22.19
C GLU A 588 16.74 15.17 -20.70
N LYS A 589 17.87 14.74 -20.13
CA LYS A 589 18.24 14.91 -18.72
C LYS A 589 18.38 16.41 -18.42
N GLN A 590 17.43 16.98 -17.69
CA GLN A 590 17.64 18.24 -16.99
C GLN A 590 18.61 17.97 -15.82
N ASP A 591 19.73 18.70 -15.80
CA ASP A 591 20.94 18.39 -15.05
C ASP A 591 20.83 18.72 -13.55
N VAL A 592 20.12 17.88 -12.79
CA VAL A 592 19.90 18.09 -11.34
C VAL A 592 20.85 17.23 -10.50
N MET A 593 21.69 17.84 -9.64
CA MET A 593 22.56 17.10 -8.70
C MET A 593 21.72 16.29 -7.74
N LYS A 594 21.84 14.96 -7.85
CA LYS A 594 21.14 13.99 -7.01
C LYS A 594 22.07 12.82 -6.75
N PHE A 595 21.89 12.17 -5.62
CA PHE A 595 22.38 10.83 -5.36
C PHE A 595 21.69 9.80 -6.26
N LEU A 596 22.40 8.72 -6.55
CA LEU A 596 21.84 7.56 -7.22
C LEU A 596 20.94 6.77 -6.25
N ASP A 597 19.78 6.31 -6.73
CA ASP A 597 18.75 5.58 -5.96
C ASP A 597 19.10 4.09 -5.79
N VAL A 598 20.37 3.77 -5.49
CA VAL A 598 20.88 2.41 -5.30
C VAL A 598 21.16 2.21 -3.81
N TYR A 599 20.37 1.35 -3.17
CA TYR A 599 20.37 1.19 -1.72
C TYR A 599 21.25 0.02 -1.26
N ASP A 600 22.29 0.35 -0.50
CA ASP A 600 22.66 -0.43 0.68
C ASP A 600 21.57 -0.20 1.74
N ASN A 601 21.11 -1.25 2.43
CA ASN A 601 20.03 -1.16 3.43
C ASN A 601 20.36 -0.20 4.59
N SER A 602 21.60 0.25 4.71
CA SER A 602 22.04 1.23 5.72
C SER A 602 21.82 2.70 5.33
N VAL A 603 21.62 3.05 4.06
CA VAL A 603 21.52 4.46 3.60
C VAL A 603 20.09 4.76 3.14
N ASN A 604 19.51 5.87 3.59
CA ASN A 604 18.23 6.37 3.13
C ASN A 604 18.42 7.67 2.34
N MET A 605 17.68 7.79 1.24
CA MET A 605 17.64 8.99 0.40
C MET A 605 16.42 9.84 0.77
N LEU A 606 16.64 11.12 0.99
CA LEU A 606 15.65 12.14 1.33
C LEU A 606 15.72 13.30 0.33
N ARG A 607 14.73 14.20 0.37
CA ARG A 607 14.67 15.42 -0.45
C ARG A 607 14.84 15.16 -1.97
N SER A 608 14.12 14.19 -2.52
CA SER A 608 14.25 13.81 -3.95
C SER A 608 15.67 13.36 -4.34
N CYS A 609 16.33 12.62 -3.44
CA CYS A 609 17.71 12.14 -3.57
C CYS A 609 18.77 13.24 -3.53
N THR A 610 18.53 14.40 -2.91
CA THR A 610 19.60 15.40 -2.67
C THR A 610 20.18 15.32 -1.26
N LEU A 611 19.63 14.48 -0.39
CA LEU A 611 20.13 14.26 0.98
C LEU A 611 20.24 12.76 1.24
N ALA A 612 21.45 12.28 1.55
CA ALA A 612 21.69 10.89 1.96
C ALA A 612 21.93 10.83 3.47
N PHE A 613 21.31 9.87 4.15
CA PHE A 613 21.39 9.70 5.61
C PHE A 613 21.56 8.23 6.00
N ARG A 614 22.51 7.92 6.89
CA ARG A 614 22.75 6.55 7.36
C ARG A 614 21.90 6.19 8.58
N THR A 615 21.10 5.13 8.48
CA THR A 615 20.29 4.55 9.57
C THR A 615 20.84 3.17 9.96
N GLY A 616 21.14 2.90 11.25
CA GLY A 616 21.46 1.54 11.71
C GLY A 616 22.39 1.46 12.93
N LEU A 617 22.67 0.24 13.42
CA LEU A 617 23.83 -0.05 14.27
C LEU A 617 25.07 -0.23 13.36
N LEU A 618 26.29 -0.08 13.90
CA LEU A 618 27.57 -0.09 13.14
C LEU A 618 27.74 -1.30 12.19
N ASP A 619 27.04 -2.40 12.45
CA ASP A 619 27.22 -3.70 11.77
C ASP A 619 26.31 -3.89 10.54
N GLN A 620 25.45 -2.92 10.20
CA GLN A 620 24.58 -2.97 9.02
C GLN A 620 25.15 -2.13 7.88
N GLY A 621 25.67 -2.80 6.85
CA GLY A 621 26.02 -2.19 5.57
C GLY A 621 27.27 -1.30 5.57
N SER A 622 27.62 -0.81 4.38
CA SER A 622 28.81 0.00 4.12
C SER A 622 28.57 1.51 4.25
N GLY A 623 27.33 1.99 4.24
CA GLY A 623 27.03 3.42 4.38
C GLY A 623 27.31 4.28 3.15
N ILE A 624 27.49 3.67 1.98
CA ILE A 624 28.04 4.35 0.79
C ILE A 624 26.95 4.83 -0.16
N CYS A 625 27.16 6.02 -0.73
CA CYS A 625 26.31 6.60 -1.76
C CYS A 625 27.11 7.34 -2.83
N PHE A 626 26.55 7.44 -4.03
CA PHE A 626 27.20 8.00 -5.21
C PHE A 626 26.40 9.15 -5.80
N LEU A 627 27.08 10.11 -6.41
CA LEU A 627 26.42 11.06 -7.30
C LEU A 627 25.80 10.31 -8.49
N ARG A 628 24.60 10.71 -8.91
CA ARG A 628 23.82 10.06 -9.97
C ARG A 628 24.45 10.18 -11.36
N ARG A 629 25.45 11.06 -11.52
CA ARG A 629 26.18 11.24 -12.77
C ARG A 629 27.65 11.50 -12.50
N PRO A 630 28.52 11.32 -13.52
CA PRO A 630 29.91 11.77 -13.42
C PRO A 630 30.00 13.29 -13.25
N LEU A 631 31.07 13.73 -12.59
CA LEU A 631 31.40 15.15 -12.44
C LEU A 631 32.07 15.69 -13.70
N ASN A 632 31.73 16.92 -14.06
CA ASN A 632 32.52 17.65 -15.04
C ASN A 632 33.75 18.28 -14.36
N ILE A 633 34.82 18.45 -15.12
CA ILE A 633 36.04 19.14 -14.66
C ILE A 633 35.66 20.56 -14.22
N GLU A 634 36.21 20.99 -13.08
CA GLU A 634 35.98 22.30 -12.44
C GLU A 634 34.53 22.60 -12.03
N GLU A 635 33.61 21.65 -12.18
CA GLU A 635 32.22 21.83 -11.75
C GLU A 635 32.12 21.86 -10.21
N PRO A 636 31.56 22.92 -9.62
CA PRO A 636 31.40 23.01 -8.18
C PRO A 636 30.19 22.22 -7.69
N VAL A 637 30.43 21.41 -6.66
CA VAL A 637 29.40 20.70 -5.90
C VAL A 637 29.42 21.21 -4.47
N PHE A 638 28.33 21.81 -4.03
CA PHE A 638 28.21 22.24 -2.64
C PHE A 638 27.66 21.10 -1.81
N ILE A 639 28.34 20.79 -0.70
CA ILE A 639 27.90 19.78 0.25
C ILE A 639 27.64 20.38 1.63
N CYS A 640 26.63 19.87 2.33
CA CYS A 640 26.42 20.14 3.75
C CYS A 640 26.35 18.82 4.55
N LYS A 641 26.97 18.77 5.73
CA LYS A 641 27.04 17.55 6.55
C LYS A 641 27.02 17.83 8.05
N HIS A 642 26.85 16.78 8.86
CA HIS A 642 26.75 16.87 10.34
C HIS A 642 27.86 16.14 11.11
N LEU A 643 28.42 15.05 10.57
CA LEU A 643 29.46 14.22 11.23
C LEU A 643 30.48 13.71 10.20
N SER A 644 31.55 13.03 10.65
CA SER A 644 32.67 12.49 9.85
C SER A 644 32.23 11.93 8.49
N LEU A 645 32.79 12.47 7.41
CA LEU A 645 32.44 12.13 6.02
C LEU A 645 33.72 11.84 5.26
N LYS A 646 33.72 10.71 4.56
CA LYS A 646 34.78 10.30 3.66
C LYS A 646 34.33 10.53 2.23
N ILE A 647 35.16 11.19 1.43
CA ILE A 647 34.86 11.51 0.03
C ILE A 647 35.89 10.79 -0.84
N GLY A 648 35.44 10.19 -1.94
CA GLY A 648 36.30 9.52 -2.90
C GLY A 648 35.92 9.84 -4.33
N LEU A 649 36.84 9.56 -5.25
CA LEU A 649 36.61 9.58 -6.70
C LEU A 649 36.84 8.18 -7.27
N THR A 650 36.11 7.81 -8.31
CA THR A 650 36.26 6.49 -8.93
C THR A 650 35.92 6.48 -10.43
N HIS A 651 36.55 5.57 -11.16
CA HIS A 651 36.20 5.20 -12.54
C HIS A 651 35.03 4.21 -12.63
N MET A 652 34.56 3.69 -11.49
CA MET A 652 33.46 2.74 -11.46
C MET A 652 32.20 3.37 -12.06
N ASP A 653 31.67 2.73 -13.10
CA ASP A 653 30.41 3.12 -13.70
C ASP A 653 29.26 2.72 -12.77
N VAL A 654 28.77 3.71 -12.02
CA VAL A 654 27.79 3.50 -10.95
C VAL A 654 26.45 3.03 -11.52
N GLU A 655 26.14 3.29 -12.80
CA GLU A 655 24.93 2.77 -13.47
C GLU A 655 25.01 1.25 -13.74
N LYS A 656 26.19 0.63 -13.64
CA LYS A 656 26.39 -0.83 -13.82
C LYS A 656 26.48 -1.60 -12.50
N ILE A 657 26.40 -0.92 -11.36
CA ILE A 657 26.43 -1.57 -10.03
C ILE A 657 25.05 -2.16 -9.74
N ASN A 658 24.91 -3.50 -9.87
CA ASN A 658 23.71 -4.23 -9.48
C ASN A 658 23.72 -4.56 -7.98
N ASN A 659 22.55 -4.47 -7.31
CA ASN A 659 22.32 -4.76 -5.89
C ASN A 659 22.65 -6.22 -5.49
N THR A 660 23.93 -6.55 -5.39
CA THR A 660 24.41 -7.78 -4.74
C THR A 660 25.19 -7.42 -3.48
N LEU A 661 25.02 -8.23 -2.43
CA LEU A 661 25.48 -8.08 -1.04
C LEU A 661 27.00 -7.89 -0.81
N ASP A 662 27.78 -7.52 -1.83
CA ASP A 662 29.25 -7.47 -1.77
C ASP A 662 29.85 -6.17 -2.36
N ILE A 663 29.18 -5.02 -2.17
CA ILE A 663 29.74 -3.71 -2.55
C ILE A 663 31.07 -3.47 -1.78
N GLY A 664 31.16 -3.91 -0.53
CA GLY A 664 32.34 -3.72 0.33
C GLY A 664 33.64 -4.34 -0.20
N SER A 665 33.60 -5.36 -1.06
CA SER A 665 34.81 -5.94 -1.69
C SER A 665 35.28 -5.12 -2.90
N GLN A 666 34.35 -4.55 -3.67
CA GLN A 666 34.61 -3.71 -4.84
C GLN A 666 35.11 -2.31 -4.47
N LEU A 667 34.77 -1.83 -3.28
CA LEU A 667 35.16 -0.52 -2.77
C LEU A 667 36.56 -0.50 -2.14
N LYS A 668 37.20 -1.66 -1.94
CA LYS A 668 38.57 -1.72 -1.40
C LYS A 668 39.61 -1.02 -2.29
N SER A 669 39.28 -0.82 -3.57
CA SER A 669 40.12 -0.09 -4.53
C SER A 669 39.83 1.41 -4.60
N ILE A 670 38.88 1.92 -3.81
CA ILE A 670 38.60 3.36 -3.74
C ILE A 670 39.34 3.93 -2.53
N GLU A 671 40.25 4.85 -2.79
CA GLU A 671 40.83 5.67 -1.74
C GLU A 671 39.84 6.76 -1.32
N PHE A 672 39.75 7.00 -0.02
CA PHE A 672 38.90 8.03 0.55
C PHE A 672 39.75 9.06 1.29
N CYS A 673 39.43 10.34 1.12
CA CYS A 673 39.94 11.39 1.98
C CYS A 673 39.01 11.56 3.18
N GLU A 674 39.57 11.47 4.38
CA GLU A 674 38.85 11.69 5.63
C GLU A 674 38.96 13.14 6.06
N HIS A 675 37.82 13.74 6.36
CA HIS A 675 37.76 15.13 6.79
C HIS A 675 36.89 15.28 8.04
N GLY A 676 37.41 16.05 9.01
CA GLY A 676 36.83 16.25 10.35
C GLY A 676 35.47 16.97 10.38
N ASN A 677 35.12 17.57 11.53
CA ASN A 677 33.81 18.21 11.72
C ASN A 677 33.75 19.60 11.07
N TYR A 678 33.25 19.68 9.84
CA TYR A 678 32.86 20.92 9.15
C TYR A 678 31.38 20.82 8.72
N THR A 679 30.70 21.96 8.59
CA THR A 679 29.27 22.03 8.28
C THR A 679 28.97 22.13 6.79
N LYS A 680 29.87 22.73 6.00
CA LYS A 680 29.70 23.01 4.57
C LYS A 680 31.04 22.95 3.84
N ALA A 681 31.03 22.49 2.59
CA ALA A 681 32.21 22.48 1.72
C ALA A 681 31.82 22.60 0.24
N ARG A 682 32.74 23.12 -0.56
CA ARG A 682 32.70 23.10 -2.03
C ARG A 682 33.69 22.08 -2.55
N ILE A 683 33.20 21.18 -3.39
CA ILE A 683 33.98 20.11 -4.03
C ILE A 683 34.07 20.37 -5.53
N SER A 684 35.21 20.10 -6.14
CA SER A 684 35.36 20.07 -7.61
C SER A 684 36.47 19.11 -8.01
N VAL A 685 36.53 18.73 -9.28
CA VAL A 685 37.59 17.88 -9.84
C VAL A 685 38.48 18.72 -10.74
N SER A 686 39.79 18.69 -10.53
CA SER A 686 40.75 19.40 -11.37
C SER A 686 41.06 18.65 -12.67
N SER A 687 41.73 19.34 -13.60
CA SER A 687 42.10 18.79 -14.91
C SER A 687 43.03 17.56 -14.84
N ASN A 688 43.77 17.39 -13.75
CA ASN A 688 44.63 16.24 -13.46
C ASN A 688 43.94 15.14 -12.61
N ALA A 689 42.61 15.11 -12.57
CA ALA A 689 41.79 14.13 -11.82
C ALA A 689 41.99 14.16 -10.29
N SER A 690 42.47 15.27 -9.74
CA SER A 690 42.53 15.48 -8.29
C SER A 690 41.20 16.02 -7.76
N LEU A 691 40.81 15.60 -6.56
CA LEU A 691 39.67 16.15 -5.85
C LEU A 691 40.10 17.42 -5.09
N LEU A 692 39.43 18.53 -5.36
CA LEU A 692 39.60 19.79 -4.66
C LEU A 692 38.46 19.96 -3.66
N VAL A 693 38.78 20.10 -2.38
CA VAL A 693 37.81 20.33 -1.31
C VAL A 693 38.12 21.65 -0.61
N LEU A 694 37.22 22.62 -0.72
CA LEU A 694 37.31 23.93 -0.07
C LEU A 694 36.26 24.00 1.04
N PHE A 695 36.70 24.18 2.29
CA PHE A 695 35.79 24.34 3.43
C PHE A 695 35.37 25.80 3.60
N ASP A 696 34.17 26.04 4.13
CA ASP A 696 33.65 27.39 4.34
C ASP A 696 34.50 28.23 5.33
N ASP A 697 35.36 27.60 6.12
CA ASP A 697 36.28 28.22 7.10
C ASP A 697 37.75 28.28 6.64
N SER A 698 38.04 27.91 5.38
CA SER A 698 39.39 27.93 4.81
C SER A 698 39.41 28.59 3.43
N ASP A 699 40.37 29.49 3.21
CA ASP A 699 40.61 30.11 1.89
C ASP A 699 41.48 29.24 0.96
N THR A 700 42.07 28.16 1.48
CA THR A 700 42.92 27.26 0.70
C THR A 700 42.23 25.91 0.47
N PRO A 701 42.11 25.45 -0.79
CA PRO A 701 41.52 24.15 -1.09
C PRO A 701 42.49 23.02 -0.73
N HIS A 702 41.96 21.98 -0.10
CA HIS A 702 42.68 20.72 0.08
C HIS A 702 42.67 19.95 -1.24
N VAL A 703 43.85 19.54 -1.70
CA VAL A 703 44.05 18.80 -2.95
C VAL A 703 44.33 17.34 -2.63
N HIS A 704 43.47 16.44 -3.10
CA HIS A 704 43.65 14.99 -2.97
C HIS A 704 43.93 14.39 -4.35
N ASN A 705 45.11 13.80 -4.51
CA ASN A 705 45.53 13.14 -5.72
C ASN A 705 45.22 11.64 -5.62
N PHE A 706 44.72 11.05 -6.70
CA PHE A 706 44.47 9.62 -6.82
C PHE A 706 45.34 9.10 -7.96
N GLU A 707 46.37 8.31 -7.66
CA GLU A 707 47.43 7.95 -8.62
C GLU A 707 46.92 7.13 -9.82
N GLU A 708 45.79 6.44 -9.68
CA GLU A 708 45.19 5.57 -10.72
C GLU A 708 44.02 6.22 -11.48
N LEU A 709 43.69 7.49 -11.22
CA LEU A 709 42.58 8.19 -11.88
C LEU A 709 43.06 9.09 -13.05
N SER A 710 42.20 9.27 -14.06
CA SER A 710 42.46 10.12 -15.24
C SER A 710 41.16 10.82 -15.65
N THR A 711 41.24 12.00 -16.25
CA THR A 711 40.07 12.72 -16.77
C THR A 711 39.57 12.19 -18.12
N ASP A 712 40.29 11.24 -18.75
CA ASP A 712 39.89 10.62 -20.03
C ASP A 712 38.70 9.65 -19.90
N LYS A 713 38.32 9.30 -18.67
CA LYS A 713 37.17 8.44 -18.34
C LYS A 713 36.24 9.18 -17.36
N PRO A 714 34.93 8.88 -17.35
CA PRO A 714 34.00 9.52 -16.44
C PRO A 714 34.37 9.28 -14.96
N LEU A 715 34.57 10.37 -14.22
CA LEU A 715 34.87 10.34 -12.79
C LEU A 715 33.59 10.49 -11.97
N TRP A 716 33.34 9.54 -11.09
CA TRP A 716 32.17 9.51 -10.22
C TRP A 716 32.55 9.87 -8.79
N LEU A 717 31.72 10.71 -8.17
CA LEU A 717 31.89 11.11 -6.77
C LEU A 717 31.18 10.11 -5.85
N VAL A 718 31.91 9.64 -4.84
CA VAL A 718 31.42 8.68 -3.85
C VAL A 718 31.58 9.25 -2.44
N PHE A 719 30.61 8.95 -1.59
CA PHE A 719 30.56 9.37 -0.20
C PHE A 719 30.41 8.14 0.69
N ASP A 720 31.25 8.04 1.70
CA ASP A 720 31.14 7.06 2.78
C ASP A 720 30.66 7.76 4.06
N LEU A 721 29.45 7.41 4.47
CA LEU A 721 28.81 7.86 5.71
C LEU A 721 29.29 6.96 6.85
N CYS A 722 30.48 7.23 7.39
CA CYS A 722 31.18 6.34 8.32
C CYS A 722 30.35 5.86 9.52
N GLU A 723 29.53 6.75 10.11
CA GLU A 723 28.80 6.46 11.36
C GLU A 723 27.27 6.59 11.17
N PRO A 724 26.46 5.76 11.85
CA PRO A 724 25.02 5.98 11.93
C PRO A 724 24.67 7.37 12.45
N GLY A 725 23.70 8.03 11.81
CA GLY A 725 23.36 9.42 12.12
C GLY A 725 24.09 10.45 11.25
N THR A 726 25.08 10.04 10.46
CA THR A 726 25.74 10.91 9.47
C THR A 726 24.82 11.15 8.27
N TYR A 727 24.80 12.39 7.77
CA TYR A 727 24.19 12.74 6.49
C TYR A 727 25.10 13.62 5.64
N VAL A 728 24.82 13.61 4.34
CA VAL A 728 25.38 14.54 3.36
C VAL A 728 24.27 15.05 2.43
N GLY A 729 24.17 16.36 2.28
CA GLY A 729 23.26 17.03 1.34
C GLY A 729 24.02 17.65 0.17
N LEU A 730 23.45 17.59 -1.03
CA LEU A 730 23.97 18.19 -2.27
C LEU A 730 23.23 19.46 -2.65
N SER A 731 23.94 20.43 -3.21
CA SER A 731 23.39 21.64 -3.82
C SER A 731 24.26 22.12 -5.00
N ASN A 732 23.62 22.71 -6.02
CA ASN A 732 24.30 23.40 -7.14
C ASN A 732 24.55 24.88 -6.84
N VAL A 733 24.06 25.38 -5.71
CA VAL A 733 24.16 26.77 -5.29
C VAL A 733 24.73 26.80 -3.87
N THR A 734 25.51 27.83 -3.54
CA THR A 734 26.03 28.06 -2.19
C THR A 734 24.90 27.96 -1.16
N PHE A 735 25.11 27.18 -0.09
CA PHE A 735 24.15 26.96 0.99
C PHE A 735 23.93 28.17 1.87
#